data_AF-A0A409WXV6-F1
#
_entry.id   AF-A0A409WXV6-F1
#
_cell.length_a   1.000
_cell.length_b   1.000
_cell.length_c   1.000
_cell.angle_alpha   90.00
_cell.angle_beta   90.00
_cell.angle_gamma   90.00
#
_symmetry.space_group_name_H-M   'P 1'
#
loop_
_entity.id
_entity.type
_entity.pdbx_description
1 polymer ?
#
loop_
_entity_poly.entity_id
_entity_poly.type
_entity_poly.pdbx_seq_one_letter_code
_entity_poly.pdbx_strand_id
1 'polypeptide(L)'
;MADAPTKQKLWGGRFTGKTDPLMHAFNQSLKYDQRMHDVDIRGSIAYAKSLTLVGILTKDEEKRIVKGLQDVGKEWEDGVFRPQEDDEDIHTANERRLSEIVGPLGGKLHTGRSRNDQVATDVRLWLLDQVKDAEKDLKGLIRVLVERADNEKDYLLPGYTHLQRGQPIRWAHLLLSYAFSFKNDLDRLRQLVPRISVLPLGSGALAGNPFLVDREFLAKELGFQSIAENSLWGVADRDFIAEYMMWSSLVMTHMSKMAEDLIVYSTAEFGFITLSDAYSTGSSMMPQKKNPDSLELLRGKSGRIFGNMAGFMMTLKGLPSTYNKDLQEDKEPLFDTVDNLSACLQIAEGVVATLEVHGEKMRAALTMDVLATDLADYLVRKGIPFRETHHVSGRAVALAEARQCQINELTMADFKSLNKEFTEDIYKAQQQGNVSSNSYPTQASGNGGNPARRANPYAQQDDRAYEMADVRDSHTHLAPSTQATDGGDMTAFYNELSSIQEALRAFNDNIARIGDLHSRSLNNMDDAAAQRNASQLDELVEDTSALSSTLKRRVKALEAQGGPGRDGQIKKQQAAFVKSKFVEAIQNYQSVESQYRTKYKQRMERQFKIVKPDATPDEIRAVVNDEQGGQIFSQALMNSRYTESRAAYREVQERHEDIKRIEKTLAELAQLFNDMSVLVEQQDETINVIQSQAAGVEKDTEVGLQYTDKAVSSARAARKKRWICFIICLVILAIIGVVIGVVVSKQTLAADDLLI
;
A
#
# COMPACT_ATOMS: atom_id res chain seq x y z
N MET A 1 43.49 -43.23 -23.64
CA MET A 1 42.73 -42.11 -24.21
C MET A 1 42.23 -41.31 -23.03
N ALA A 2 42.73 -40.09 -22.86
CA ALA A 2 42.27 -39.22 -21.78
C ALA A 2 40.84 -38.79 -22.11
N ASP A 3 39.91 -39.07 -21.21
CA ASP A 3 38.51 -38.68 -21.35
C ASP A 3 38.42 -37.16 -21.61
N ALA A 4 37.60 -36.80 -22.60
CA ALA A 4 37.25 -35.43 -22.89
C ALA A 4 36.72 -34.75 -21.60
N PRO A 5 37.04 -33.46 -21.36
CA PRO A 5 36.62 -32.78 -20.15
C PRO A 5 35.09 -32.85 -20.05
N THR A 6 34.61 -33.56 -19.02
CA THR A 6 33.19 -33.62 -18.69
C THR A 6 32.68 -32.19 -18.48
N LYS A 7 31.59 -31.82 -19.16
CA LYS A 7 30.89 -30.53 -19.02
C LYS A 7 30.64 -30.25 -17.54
N GLN A 8 31.52 -29.48 -16.91
CA GLN A 8 31.43 -29.18 -15.48
C GLN A 8 30.47 -28.00 -15.29
N LYS A 9 29.45 -28.20 -14.46
CA LYS A 9 28.67 -27.09 -13.88
C LYS A 9 29.62 -26.10 -13.20
N LEU A 10 29.28 -24.81 -13.19
CA LEU A 10 30.10 -23.75 -12.58
C LEU A 10 30.45 -24.00 -11.11
N TRP A 11 29.67 -24.83 -10.41
CA TRP A 11 29.84 -25.23 -9.02
C TRP A 11 30.17 -26.72 -8.83
N GLY A 12 30.47 -27.46 -9.90
CA GLY A 12 30.50 -28.92 -9.96
C GLY A 12 31.73 -29.63 -9.36
N GLY A 13 32.85 -28.92 -9.13
CA GLY A 13 34.12 -29.54 -8.73
C GLY A 13 34.12 -30.29 -7.38
N ARG A 14 33.10 -30.08 -6.55
CA ARG A 14 32.93 -30.71 -5.23
C ARG A 14 31.97 -31.91 -5.22
N PHE A 15 31.17 -32.10 -6.26
CA PHE A 15 30.07 -33.07 -6.23
C PHE A 15 30.52 -34.44 -6.75
N THR A 16 30.29 -35.47 -5.95
CA THR A 16 30.68 -36.87 -6.26
C THR A 16 29.56 -37.70 -6.88
N GLY A 17 28.34 -37.15 -6.99
CA GLY A 17 27.15 -37.81 -7.53
C GLY A 17 26.36 -36.91 -8.48
N LYS A 18 25.35 -37.47 -9.16
CA LYS A 18 24.45 -36.72 -10.03
C LYS A 18 23.37 -36.01 -9.22
N THR A 19 23.02 -34.78 -9.60
CA THR A 19 21.85 -34.08 -9.06
C THR A 19 20.57 -34.85 -9.41
N ASP A 20 19.62 -34.91 -8.47
CA ASP A 20 18.30 -35.46 -8.75
C ASP A 20 17.61 -34.68 -9.90
N PRO A 21 16.99 -35.35 -10.88
CA PRO A 21 16.34 -34.67 -12.01
C PRO A 21 15.24 -33.69 -11.61
N LEU A 22 14.45 -33.99 -10.56
CA LEU A 22 13.42 -33.08 -10.06
C LEU A 22 14.08 -31.85 -9.45
N MET A 23 15.14 -32.02 -8.65
CA MET A 23 15.87 -30.88 -8.09
C MET A 23 16.52 -30.02 -9.18
N HIS A 24 16.97 -30.63 -10.27
CA HIS A 24 17.50 -29.91 -11.43
C HIS A 24 16.41 -29.03 -12.07
N ALA A 25 15.26 -29.61 -12.39
CA ALA A 25 14.14 -28.89 -12.99
C ALA A 25 13.56 -27.81 -12.06
N PHE A 26 13.58 -28.05 -10.74
CA PHE A 26 13.11 -27.10 -9.73
C PHE A 26 14.04 -25.90 -9.57
N ASN A 27 15.36 -26.08 -9.67
CA ASN A 27 16.34 -24.99 -9.59
C ASN A 27 16.48 -24.18 -10.90
N GLN A 28 16.12 -24.76 -12.04
CA GLN A 28 16.37 -24.16 -13.35
C GLN A 28 15.50 -22.91 -13.55
N SER A 29 16.16 -21.78 -13.86
CA SER A 29 15.52 -20.48 -14.06
C SER A 29 15.52 -20.00 -15.50
N LEU A 30 16.26 -20.66 -16.41
CA LEU A 30 16.41 -20.23 -17.80
C LEU A 30 15.09 -19.96 -18.53
N LYS A 31 14.05 -20.75 -18.23
CA LYS A 31 12.70 -20.61 -18.81
C LYS A 31 12.10 -19.21 -18.65
N TYR A 32 12.49 -18.46 -17.61
CA TYR A 32 11.99 -17.11 -17.35
C TYR A 32 13.11 -16.06 -17.29
N ASP A 33 14.31 -16.41 -16.85
CA ASP A 33 15.40 -15.44 -16.69
C ASP A 33 16.18 -15.16 -17.99
N GLN A 34 15.94 -15.93 -19.06
CA GLN A 34 16.50 -15.66 -20.39
C GLN A 34 16.21 -14.23 -20.87
N ARG A 35 15.14 -13.60 -20.39
CA ARG A 35 14.80 -12.19 -20.70
C ARG A 35 15.81 -11.17 -20.16
N MET A 36 16.74 -11.59 -19.30
CA MET A 36 17.85 -10.77 -18.80
C MET A 36 19.13 -10.95 -19.62
N HIS A 37 19.09 -11.63 -20.79
CA HIS A 37 20.29 -11.88 -21.59
C HIS A 37 21.09 -10.62 -21.92
N ASP A 38 20.41 -9.52 -22.28
CA ASP A 38 21.06 -8.27 -22.67
C ASP A 38 21.77 -7.61 -21.48
N VAL A 39 21.13 -7.57 -20.31
CA VAL A 39 21.72 -6.94 -19.11
C VAL A 39 22.89 -7.75 -18.57
N ASP A 40 22.84 -9.08 -18.62
CA ASP A 40 23.95 -9.96 -18.23
C ASP A 40 25.17 -9.77 -19.15
N ILE A 41 24.92 -9.61 -20.46
CA ILE A 41 25.96 -9.32 -21.46
C ILE A 41 26.57 -7.94 -21.22
N ARG A 42 25.75 -6.90 -21.00
CA ARG A 42 26.22 -5.56 -20.67
C ARG A 42 27.06 -5.55 -19.38
N GLY A 43 26.57 -6.19 -18.33
CA GLY A 43 27.28 -6.35 -17.06
C GLY A 43 28.62 -7.07 -17.24
N SER A 44 28.64 -8.11 -18.05
CA SER A 44 29.85 -8.88 -18.39
C SER A 44 30.86 -8.10 -19.22
N ILE A 45 30.42 -7.27 -20.17
CA ILE A 45 31.30 -6.37 -20.93
C ILE A 45 31.96 -5.34 -19.99
N ALA A 46 31.18 -4.71 -19.11
CA ALA A 46 31.71 -3.76 -18.12
C ALA A 46 32.71 -4.42 -17.18
N TYR A 47 32.42 -5.65 -16.75
CA TYR A 47 33.31 -6.42 -15.88
C TYR A 47 34.62 -6.80 -16.57
N ALA A 48 34.59 -7.22 -17.84
CA ALA A 48 35.79 -7.49 -18.62
C ALA A 48 36.70 -6.25 -18.76
N LYS A 49 36.10 -5.07 -18.97
CA LYS A 49 36.84 -3.80 -18.98
C LYS A 49 37.47 -3.52 -17.62
N SER A 50 36.73 -3.73 -16.52
CA SER A 50 37.24 -3.54 -15.16
C SER A 50 38.39 -4.49 -14.82
N LEU A 51 38.29 -5.78 -15.19
CA LEU A 51 39.40 -6.75 -15.04
C LEU A 51 40.66 -6.33 -15.80
N THR A 52 40.49 -5.64 -16.92
CA THR A 52 41.63 -5.13 -17.70
C THR A 52 42.28 -3.92 -17.03
N LEU A 53 41.50 -3.07 -16.35
CA LEU A 53 42.03 -1.94 -15.58
C LEU A 53 42.90 -2.40 -14.41
N VAL A 54 42.55 -3.50 -13.76
CA VAL A 54 43.35 -4.09 -12.66
C VAL A 54 44.42 -5.09 -13.13
N GLY A 55 44.60 -5.25 -14.45
CA GLY A 55 45.68 -6.06 -15.03
C GLY A 55 45.46 -7.57 -14.99
N ILE A 56 44.23 -8.05 -14.71
CA ILE A 56 43.88 -9.48 -14.76
C ILE A 56 43.71 -9.95 -16.21
N LEU A 57 43.13 -9.09 -17.06
CA LEU A 57 43.07 -9.29 -18.51
C LEU A 57 44.05 -8.35 -19.20
N THR A 58 44.63 -8.81 -20.30
CA THR A 58 45.32 -7.95 -21.26
C THR A 58 44.31 -7.22 -22.15
N LYS A 59 44.74 -6.13 -22.80
CA LYS A 59 43.88 -5.39 -23.75
C LYS A 59 43.44 -6.22 -24.96
N ASP A 60 44.21 -7.21 -25.38
CA ASP A 60 43.81 -8.13 -26.45
C ASP A 60 42.74 -9.11 -25.96
N GLU A 61 42.94 -9.68 -24.77
CA GLU A 61 41.96 -10.57 -24.12
C GLU A 61 40.62 -9.85 -23.88
N GLU A 62 40.64 -8.60 -23.42
CA GLU A 62 39.46 -7.73 -23.27
C GLU A 62 38.69 -7.65 -24.60
N LYS A 63 39.37 -7.27 -25.69
CA LYS A 63 38.75 -7.11 -27.01
C LYS A 63 38.10 -8.40 -27.50
N ARG A 64 38.77 -9.54 -27.30
CA ARG A 64 38.25 -10.85 -27.70
C ARG A 64 37.03 -11.24 -26.89
N ILE A 65 37.04 -11.04 -25.56
CA ILE A 65 35.89 -11.32 -24.70
C ILE A 65 34.71 -10.41 -25.06
N VAL A 66 34.94 -9.09 -25.19
CA VAL A 66 33.89 -8.13 -25.54
C VAL A 66 33.29 -8.45 -26.90
N LYS A 67 34.11 -8.76 -27.90
CA LYS A 67 33.61 -9.17 -29.22
C LYS A 67 32.81 -10.47 -29.14
N GLY A 68 33.28 -11.46 -28.41
CA GLY A 68 32.55 -12.71 -28.19
C GLY A 68 31.20 -12.48 -27.51
N LEU A 69 31.14 -11.65 -26.46
CA LEU A 69 29.90 -11.28 -25.77
C LEU A 69 28.92 -10.54 -26.70
N GLN A 70 29.42 -9.65 -27.55
CA GLN A 70 28.59 -8.99 -28.57
C GLN A 70 28.03 -9.98 -29.60
N ASP A 71 28.81 -10.99 -30.00
CA ASP A 71 28.35 -12.05 -30.89
C ASP A 71 27.27 -12.91 -30.21
N VAL A 72 27.40 -13.23 -28.92
CA VAL A 72 26.35 -13.89 -28.13
C VAL A 72 25.08 -13.03 -28.06
N GLY A 73 25.22 -11.72 -27.81
CA GLY A 73 24.09 -10.80 -27.76
C GLY A 73 23.31 -10.77 -29.08
N LYS A 74 24.05 -10.74 -30.20
CA LYS A 74 23.45 -10.81 -31.53
C LYS A 74 22.72 -12.13 -31.78
N GLU A 75 23.22 -13.25 -31.27
CA GLU A 75 22.50 -14.54 -31.38
C GLU A 75 21.15 -14.53 -30.65
N TRP A 76 21.06 -13.84 -29.51
CA TRP A 76 19.79 -13.65 -28.80
C TRP A 76 18.85 -12.72 -29.57
N GLU A 77 19.35 -11.58 -30.06
CA GLU A 77 18.58 -10.61 -30.86
C GLU A 77 18.01 -11.24 -32.14
N ASP A 78 18.82 -12.04 -32.84
CA ASP A 78 18.44 -12.71 -34.08
C ASP A 78 17.57 -13.97 -33.82
N GLY A 79 17.35 -14.36 -32.56
CA GLY A 79 16.57 -15.54 -32.17
C GLY A 79 17.22 -16.88 -32.56
N VAL A 80 18.54 -16.89 -32.78
CA VAL A 80 19.30 -18.07 -33.21
C VAL A 80 20.04 -18.76 -32.07
N PHE A 81 20.16 -18.11 -30.90
CA PHE A 81 20.72 -18.72 -29.70
C PHE A 81 19.99 -20.03 -29.37
N ARG A 82 20.74 -21.08 -29.02
CA ARG A 82 20.20 -22.41 -28.69
C ARG A 82 20.49 -22.77 -27.24
N PRO A 83 19.52 -22.60 -26.32
CA PRO A 83 19.61 -23.12 -24.96
C PRO A 83 19.96 -24.62 -24.96
N GLN A 84 20.83 -25.02 -24.05
CA GLN A 84 21.20 -26.41 -23.83
C GLN A 84 20.51 -26.95 -22.58
N GLU A 85 20.35 -28.27 -22.49
CA GLU A 85 19.70 -28.93 -21.34
C GLU A 85 20.41 -28.64 -20.01
N ASP A 86 21.74 -28.50 -20.06
CA ASP A 86 22.59 -28.20 -18.90
C ASP A 86 22.64 -26.69 -18.54
N ASP A 87 21.98 -25.81 -19.30
CA ASP A 87 21.92 -24.39 -18.99
C ASP A 87 20.91 -24.17 -17.84
N GLU A 88 21.44 -24.02 -16.62
CA GLU A 88 20.63 -23.81 -15.40
C GLU A 88 19.91 -22.45 -15.42
N ASP A 89 20.62 -21.41 -15.85
CA ASP A 89 20.21 -20.01 -15.83
C ASP A 89 20.80 -19.25 -17.04
N ILE A 90 20.31 -18.03 -17.28
CA ILE A 90 20.80 -17.17 -18.37
C ILE A 90 22.31 -16.96 -18.33
N HIS A 91 22.87 -16.81 -17.14
CA HIS A 91 24.28 -16.54 -16.96
C HIS A 91 25.14 -17.73 -17.40
N THR A 92 24.73 -18.96 -17.07
CA THR A 92 25.39 -20.20 -17.51
C THR A 92 25.29 -20.35 -19.02
N ALA A 93 24.13 -20.04 -19.60
CA ALA A 93 23.92 -20.08 -21.05
C ALA A 93 24.86 -19.13 -21.80
N ASN A 94 24.93 -17.87 -21.35
CA ASN A 94 25.81 -16.85 -21.94
C ASN A 94 27.30 -17.18 -21.75
N GLU A 95 27.70 -17.65 -20.57
CA GLU A 95 29.08 -18.02 -20.27
C GLU A 95 29.54 -19.25 -21.06
N ARG A 96 28.69 -20.27 -21.18
CA ARG A 96 28.93 -21.43 -22.04
C ARG A 96 29.14 -20.96 -23.47
N ARG A 97 28.22 -20.16 -24.01
CA ARG A 97 28.28 -19.71 -25.40
C ARG A 97 29.51 -18.84 -25.66
N LEU A 98 29.86 -17.95 -24.73
CA LEU A 98 31.11 -17.17 -24.79
C LEU A 98 32.32 -18.11 -24.86
N SER A 99 32.37 -19.13 -24.00
CA SER A 99 33.49 -20.08 -23.97
C SER A 99 33.60 -20.91 -25.26
N GLU A 100 32.47 -21.23 -25.91
CA GLU A 100 32.47 -21.86 -27.23
C GLU A 100 33.08 -20.95 -28.31
N ILE A 101 32.93 -19.63 -28.18
CA ILE A 101 33.43 -18.64 -29.14
C ILE A 101 34.91 -18.30 -28.89
N VAL A 102 35.30 -18.01 -27.64
CA VAL A 102 36.65 -17.51 -27.31
C VAL A 102 37.57 -18.56 -26.68
N GLY A 103 37.07 -19.78 -26.44
CA GLY A 103 37.80 -20.88 -25.82
C GLY A 103 38.02 -20.68 -24.32
N PRO A 104 39.12 -21.24 -23.75
CA PRO A 104 39.43 -21.16 -22.31
C PRO A 104 39.53 -19.74 -21.75
N LEU A 105 39.68 -18.73 -22.62
CA LEU A 105 39.67 -17.33 -22.24
C LEU A 105 38.35 -16.91 -21.56
N GLY A 106 37.22 -17.51 -21.94
CA GLY A 106 35.91 -17.22 -21.34
C GLY A 106 35.91 -17.43 -19.83
N GLY A 107 36.62 -18.45 -19.33
CA GLY A 107 36.73 -18.74 -17.91
C GLY A 107 37.45 -17.66 -17.08
N LYS A 108 38.24 -16.78 -17.71
CA LYS A 108 38.85 -15.65 -16.99
C LYS A 108 37.84 -14.57 -16.59
N LEU A 109 36.69 -14.48 -17.28
CA LEU A 109 35.70 -13.44 -17.03
C LEU A 109 35.09 -13.51 -15.62
N HIS A 110 35.02 -14.72 -15.04
CA HIS A 110 34.49 -14.92 -13.69
C HIS A 110 35.48 -14.56 -12.56
N THR A 111 36.71 -14.13 -12.87
CA THR A 111 37.73 -13.84 -11.85
C THR A 111 37.23 -12.77 -10.87
N GLY A 112 37.07 -13.13 -9.60
CA GLY A 112 36.61 -12.23 -8.53
C GLY A 112 35.11 -11.90 -8.52
N ARG A 113 34.34 -12.41 -9.48
CA ARG A 113 32.88 -12.22 -9.58
C ARG A 113 32.14 -13.40 -8.97
N SER A 114 30.99 -13.15 -8.37
CA SER A 114 30.07 -14.20 -7.93
C SER A 114 28.78 -14.14 -8.74
N ARG A 115 28.04 -15.25 -8.77
CA ARG A 115 26.66 -15.20 -9.25
C ARG A 115 25.80 -14.25 -8.40
N ASN A 116 26.11 -14.09 -7.11
CA ASN A 116 25.34 -13.26 -6.19
C ASN A 116 25.35 -11.76 -6.55
N ASP A 117 26.53 -11.19 -6.80
CA ASP A 117 26.63 -9.78 -7.20
C ASP A 117 26.31 -9.57 -8.70
N GLN A 118 26.53 -10.57 -9.54
CA GLN A 118 26.11 -10.56 -10.94
C GLN A 118 24.58 -10.49 -11.07
N VAL A 119 23.84 -11.45 -10.50
CA VAL A 119 22.38 -11.48 -10.62
C VAL A 119 21.71 -10.25 -9.97
N ALA A 120 22.27 -9.76 -8.86
CA ALA A 120 21.80 -8.53 -8.23
C ALA A 120 22.00 -7.30 -9.14
N THR A 121 23.06 -7.30 -9.96
CA THR A 121 23.31 -6.24 -10.95
C THR A 121 22.34 -6.36 -12.12
N ASP A 122 22.16 -7.56 -12.65
CA ASP A 122 21.33 -7.81 -13.82
C ASP A 122 19.87 -7.45 -13.57
N VAL A 123 19.30 -7.86 -12.42
CA VAL A 123 17.91 -7.53 -12.05
C VAL A 123 17.71 -6.02 -11.90
N ARG A 124 18.70 -5.28 -11.36
CA ARG A 124 18.61 -3.82 -11.24
C ARG A 124 18.70 -3.11 -12.60
N LEU A 125 19.63 -3.53 -13.45
CA LEU A 125 19.74 -3.01 -14.81
C LEU A 125 18.46 -3.26 -15.60
N TRP A 126 17.94 -4.49 -15.52
CA TRP A 126 16.70 -4.88 -16.17
C TRP A 126 15.54 -4.02 -15.68
N LEU A 127 15.38 -3.87 -14.36
CA LEU A 127 14.30 -3.08 -13.78
C LEU A 127 14.43 -1.59 -14.13
N LEU A 128 15.64 -1.02 -14.19
CA LEU A 128 15.84 0.37 -14.63
C LEU A 128 15.33 0.61 -16.07
N ASP A 129 15.47 -0.37 -16.95
CA ASP A 129 14.91 -0.29 -18.30
C ASP A 129 13.38 -0.39 -18.25
N GLN A 130 12.82 -1.31 -17.46
CA GLN A 130 11.36 -1.42 -17.29
C GLN A 130 10.72 -0.18 -16.64
N VAL A 131 11.44 0.52 -15.77
CA VAL A 131 10.98 1.78 -15.17
C VAL A 131 10.82 2.87 -16.22
N LYS A 132 11.69 2.92 -17.25
CA LYS A 132 11.56 3.89 -18.34
C LYS A 132 10.30 3.63 -19.16
N ASP A 133 9.99 2.36 -19.43
CA ASP A 133 8.79 1.96 -20.16
C ASP A 133 7.53 2.25 -19.35
N ALA A 134 7.52 1.93 -18.05
CA ALA A 134 6.41 2.25 -17.17
C ALA A 134 6.19 3.77 -17.03
N GLU A 135 7.25 4.58 -16.97
CA GLU A 135 7.15 6.04 -16.98
C GLU A 135 6.54 6.57 -18.30
N LYS A 136 6.93 5.99 -19.44
CA LYS A 136 6.37 6.33 -20.74
C LYS A 136 4.87 6.02 -20.81
N ASP A 137 4.48 4.80 -20.41
CA ASP A 137 3.10 4.34 -20.47
C ASP A 137 2.19 5.17 -19.52
N LEU A 138 2.66 5.46 -18.30
CA LEU A 138 1.94 6.35 -17.38
C LEU A 138 1.76 7.77 -17.94
N LYS A 139 2.81 8.34 -18.57
CA LYS A 139 2.69 9.65 -19.23
C LYS A 139 1.69 9.61 -20.37
N GLY A 140 1.62 8.52 -21.12
CA GLY A 140 0.63 8.30 -22.18
C GLY A 140 -0.81 8.39 -21.64
N LEU A 141 -1.10 7.59 -20.61
CA LEU A 141 -2.40 7.59 -19.94
C LEU A 141 -2.77 8.96 -19.34
N ILE A 142 -1.84 9.58 -18.60
CA ILE A 142 -2.07 10.91 -18.00
C ILE A 142 -2.37 11.94 -19.09
N ARG A 143 -1.59 11.94 -20.19
CA ARG A 143 -1.81 12.85 -21.31
C ARG A 143 -3.23 12.70 -21.88
N VAL A 144 -3.65 11.47 -22.18
CA VAL A 144 -4.98 11.21 -22.76
C VAL A 144 -6.10 11.66 -21.81
N LEU A 145 -5.98 11.40 -20.50
CA LEU A 145 -6.94 11.89 -19.50
C LEU A 145 -7.05 13.43 -19.51
N VAL A 146 -5.93 14.13 -19.58
CA VAL A 146 -5.88 15.60 -19.58
C VAL A 146 -6.40 16.19 -20.89
N GLU A 147 -6.02 15.62 -22.04
CA GLU A 147 -6.50 16.07 -23.36
C GLU A 147 -8.02 15.90 -23.47
N ARG A 148 -8.57 14.78 -23.02
CA ARG A 148 -10.03 14.59 -22.97
C ARG A 148 -10.70 15.56 -22.01
N ALA A 149 -10.12 15.77 -20.83
CA ALA A 149 -10.66 16.73 -19.87
C ALA A 149 -10.76 18.16 -20.46
N ASP A 150 -9.77 18.62 -21.24
CA ASP A 150 -9.87 19.94 -21.88
C ASP A 150 -10.92 19.99 -23.00
N ASN A 151 -11.01 18.93 -23.81
CA ASN A 151 -11.96 18.84 -24.92
C ASN A 151 -13.42 18.67 -24.45
N GLU A 152 -13.64 18.07 -23.27
CA GLU A 152 -14.97 17.66 -22.77
C GLU A 152 -15.39 18.44 -21.51
N LYS A 153 -14.80 19.62 -21.28
CA LYS A 153 -15.00 20.44 -20.08
C LYS A 153 -16.42 20.92 -19.83
N ASP A 154 -17.25 20.97 -20.87
CA ASP A 154 -18.63 21.45 -20.80
C ASP A 154 -19.64 20.35 -20.45
N TYR A 155 -19.20 19.08 -20.41
CA TYR A 155 -20.05 17.97 -19.99
C TYR A 155 -20.20 17.96 -18.46
N LEU A 156 -21.46 17.94 -18.02
CA LEU A 156 -21.84 17.88 -16.62
C LEU A 156 -22.48 16.53 -16.32
N LEU A 157 -22.14 15.95 -15.18
CA LEU A 157 -22.71 14.72 -14.67
C LEU A 157 -22.95 14.84 -13.15
N PRO A 158 -23.80 13.98 -12.56
CA PRO A 158 -23.87 13.89 -11.11
C PRO A 158 -22.52 13.44 -10.54
N GLY A 159 -22.00 14.13 -9.54
CA GLY A 159 -20.95 13.62 -8.68
C GLY A 159 -21.54 12.62 -7.69
N TYR A 160 -20.79 11.59 -7.31
CA TYR A 160 -21.30 10.51 -6.47
C TYR A 160 -20.55 10.40 -5.15
N THR A 161 -21.30 10.23 -4.06
CA THR A 161 -20.82 9.76 -2.76
C THR A 161 -21.70 8.59 -2.34
N HIS A 162 -21.12 7.47 -1.89
CA HIS A 162 -21.87 6.22 -1.64
C HIS A 162 -22.68 5.71 -2.85
N LEU A 163 -22.23 6.04 -4.08
CA LEU A 163 -22.95 5.82 -5.33
C LEU A 163 -24.36 6.46 -5.37
N GLN A 164 -24.64 7.39 -4.46
CA GLN A 164 -25.80 8.28 -4.50
C GLN A 164 -25.42 9.58 -5.19
N ARG A 165 -26.39 10.18 -5.90
CA ARG A 165 -26.18 11.47 -6.55
C ARG A 165 -25.96 12.54 -5.49
N GLY A 166 -24.78 13.16 -5.52
CA GLY A 166 -24.38 14.26 -4.67
C GLY A 166 -24.64 15.60 -5.35
N GLN A 167 -23.57 16.28 -5.78
CA GLN A 167 -23.64 17.58 -6.47
C GLN A 167 -23.25 17.45 -7.95
N PRO A 168 -23.72 18.33 -8.85
CA PRO A 168 -23.21 18.39 -10.22
C PRO A 168 -21.69 18.63 -10.26
N ILE A 169 -20.98 17.88 -11.10
CA ILE A 169 -19.55 18.09 -11.38
C ILE A 169 -19.31 18.12 -12.89
N ARG A 170 -18.14 18.60 -13.32
CA ARG A 170 -17.70 18.44 -14.72
C ARG A 170 -17.15 17.04 -14.92
N TRP A 171 -17.44 16.43 -16.07
CA TRP A 171 -16.79 15.19 -16.50
C TRP A 171 -15.26 15.32 -16.53
N ALA A 172 -14.77 16.45 -17.03
CA ALA A 172 -13.37 16.82 -16.97
C ALA A 172 -12.78 16.81 -15.55
N HIS A 173 -13.56 17.21 -14.54
CA HIS A 173 -13.11 17.19 -13.14
C HIS A 173 -12.92 15.75 -12.64
N LEU A 174 -13.79 14.83 -13.04
CA LEU A 174 -13.64 13.41 -12.73
C LEU A 174 -12.41 12.81 -13.44
N LEU A 175 -12.22 13.08 -14.74
CA LEU A 175 -11.04 12.61 -15.49
C LEU A 175 -9.73 13.11 -14.86
N LEU A 176 -9.69 14.39 -14.48
CA LEU A 176 -8.53 14.97 -13.81
C LEU A 176 -8.28 14.33 -12.45
N SER A 177 -9.32 13.89 -11.72
CA SER A 177 -9.13 13.18 -10.45
C SER A 177 -8.28 11.91 -10.63
N TYR A 178 -8.51 11.13 -11.70
CA TYR A 178 -7.66 9.98 -12.02
C TYR A 178 -6.27 10.41 -12.49
N ALA A 179 -6.19 11.45 -13.32
CA ALA A 179 -4.91 11.98 -13.79
C ALA A 179 -4.00 12.42 -12.62
N PHE A 180 -4.55 13.03 -11.57
CA PHE A 180 -3.81 13.38 -10.36
C PHE A 180 -3.32 12.16 -9.58
N SER A 181 -4.11 11.09 -9.47
CA SER A 181 -3.67 9.83 -8.88
C SER A 181 -2.47 9.25 -9.64
N PHE A 182 -2.58 9.11 -10.97
CA PHE A 182 -1.50 8.56 -11.80
C PHE A 182 -0.28 9.48 -11.87
N LYS A 183 -0.46 10.81 -11.82
CA LYS A 183 0.65 11.76 -11.70
C LYS A 183 1.42 11.55 -10.40
N ASN A 184 0.74 11.33 -9.28
CA ASN A 184 1.40 11.05 -8.01
C ASN A 184 2.12 9.70 -8.05
N ASP A 185 1.58 8.72 -8.75
CA ASP A 185 2.27 7.44 -8.96
C ASP A 185 3.51 7.58 -9.83
N LEU A 186 3.46 8.42 -10.87
CA LEU A 186 4.63 8.75 -11.69
C LEU A 186 5.73 9.43 -10.84
N ASP A 187 5.37 10.31 -9.93
CA ASP A 187 6.34 10.93 -9.01
C ASP A 187 6.96 9.89 -8.07
N ARG A 188 6.16 8.95 -7.54
CA ARG A 188 6.66 7.84 -6.72
C ARG A 188 7.62 6.95 -7.51
N LEU A 189 7.30 6.61 -8.75
CA LEU A 189 8.17 5.82 -9.62
C LEU A 189 9.55 6.48 -9.78
N ARG A 190 9.56 7.80 -10.04
CA ARG A 190 10.81 8.56 -10.16
C ARG A 190 11.61 8.60 -8.86
N GLN A 191 10.93 8.64 -7.72
CA GLN A 191 11.57 8.59 -6.41
C GLN A 191 12.19 7.23 -6.09
N LEU A 192 11.76 6.14 -6.76
CA LEU A 192 12.36 4.80 -6.62
C LEU A 192 13.68 4.68 -7.38
N VAL A 193 13.86 5.41 -8.49
CA VAL A 193 15.01 5.26 -9.39
C VAL A 193 16.37 5.31 -8.65
N PRO A 194 16.63 6.25 -7.72
CA PRO A 194 17.91 6.27 -7.01
C PRO A 194 18.18 5.01 -6.16
N ARG A 195 17.13 4.35 -5.64
CA ARG A 195 17.25 3.12 -4.84
C ARG A 195 17.38 1.86 -5.69
N ILE A 196 16.81 1.87 -6.89
CA ILE A 196 17.05 0.82 -7.89
C ILE A 196 18.46 0.97 -8.47
N SER A 197 18.90 2.21 -8.73
CA SER A 197 20.16 2.58 -9.38
C SER A 197 21.38 2.60 -8.44
N VAL A 198 21.52 1.52 -7.66
CA VAL A 198 22.70 1.23 -6.83
C VAL A 198 23.45 0.03 -7.40
N LEU A 199 24.73 0.18 -7.77
CA LEU A 199 25.56 -0.89 -8.32
C LEU A 199 26.01 -1.89 -7.24
N PRO A 200 25.60 -3.18 -7.29
CA PRO A 200 26.11 -4.21 -6.40
C PRO A 200 27.36 -4.93 -6.95
N LEU A 201 27.62 -4.88 -8.26
CA LEU A 201 28.78 -5.51 -8.90
C LEU A 201 30.10 -5.11 -8.22
N GLY A 202 30.96 -6.09 -7.96
CA GLY A 202 32.17 -5.91 -7.18
C GLY A 202 31.98 -6.20 -5.68
N SER A 203 30.80 -6.65 -5.26
CA SER A 203 30.55 -7.19 -3.92
C SER A 203 30.98 -8.65 -3.77
N GLY A 204 31.31 -9.33 -4.87
CA GLY A 204 31.70 -10.73 -4.88
C GLY A 204 30.57 -11.61 -4.32
N ALA A 205 30.93 -12.69 -3.63
CA ALA A 205 29.92 -13.57 -3.04
C ALA A 205 29.23 -12.97 -1.82
N LEU A 206 29.98 -12.22 -0.99
CA LEU A 206 29.50 -11.56 0.22
C LEU A 206 30.48 -10.54 0.81
N ALA A 207 31.80 -10.76 0.67
CA ALA A 207 32.86 -10.02 1.39
C ALA A 207 33.60 -8.99 0.53
N GLY A 208 33.04 -8.63 -0.63
CA GLY A 208 33.71 -7.75 -1.61
C GLY A 208 34.53 -8.52 -2.65
N ASN A 209 35.00 -7.78 -3.64
CA ASN A 209 35.88 -8.29 -4.69
C ASN A 209 37.36 -8.31 -4.22
N PRO A 210 38.05 -9.46 -4.25
CA PRO A 210 39.41 -9.58 -3.72
C PRO A 210 40.51 -9.02 -4.64
N PHE A 211 40.16 -8.61 -5.86
CA PHE A 211 41.10 -8.08 -6.87
C PHE A 211 41.01 -6.56 -7.02
N LEU A 212 40.31 -5.87 -6.10
CA LEU A 212 40.22 -4.41 -6.05
C LEU A 212 39.72 -3.79 -7.36
N VAL A 213 38.73 -4.42 -8.00
CA VAL A 213 38.06 -3.84 -9.18
C VAL A 213 37.51 -2.45 -8.87
N ASP A 214 37.63 -1.54 -9.83
CA ASP A 214 37.12 -0.18 -9.69
C ASP A 214 35.59 -0.18 -9.83
N ARG A 215 34.89 -0.03 -8.69
CA ARG A 215 33.42 -0.03 -8.63
C ARG A 215 32.80 1.28 -9.11
N GLU A 216 33.51 2.40 -9.01
CA GLU A 216 33.05 3.67 -9.56
C GLU A 216 33.10 3.65 -11.09
N PHE A 217 34.17 3.07 -11.65
CA PHE A 217 34.22 2.77 -13.08
C PHE A 217 33.05 1.89 -13.51
N LEU A 218 32.78 0.78 -12.80
CA LEU A 218 31.67 -0.11 -13.13
C LEU A 218 30.31 0.59 -13.06
N ALA A 219 30.08 1.43 -12.04
CA ALA A 219 28.84 2.17 -11.88
C ALA A 219 28.62 3.12 -13.05
N LYS A 220 29.66 3.88 -13.41
CA LYS A 220 29.64 4.80 -14.55
C LYS A 220 29.44 4.08 -15.88
N GLU A 221 30.14 2.97 -16.10
CA GLU A 221 30.07 2.19 -17.34
C GLU A 221 28.67 1.60 -17.55
N LEU A 222 28.01 1.19 -16.47
CA LEU A 222 26.67 0.60 -16.50
C LEU A 222 25.53 1.62 -16.27
N GLY A 223 25.86 2.88 -16.02
CA GLY A 223 24.87 3.96 -15.83
C GLY A 223 24.14 3.96 -14.49
N PHE A 224 24.74 3.37 -13.45
CA PHE A 224 24.24 3.45 -12.07
C PHE A 224 24.50 4.84 -11.44
N GLN A 225 23.64 5.27 -10.51
CA GLN A 225 23.77 6.56 -9.82
C GLN A 225 24.68 6.49 -8.58
N SER A 226 24.80 5.31 -7.97
CA SER A 226 25.66 5.08 -6.81
C SER A 226 26.15 3.62 -6.75
N ILE A 227 27.03 3.33 -5.80
CA ILE A 227 27.53 1.99 -5.50
C ILE A 227 26.94 1.46 -4.19
N ALA A 228 26.80 0.15 -4.08
CA ALA A 228 26.42 -0.45 -2.80
C ALA A 228 27.56 -0.32 -1.78
N GLU A 229 27.33 0.40 -0.68
CA GLU A 229 28.38 0.72 0.30
C GLU A 229 28.83 -0.49 1.13
N ASN A 230 27.97 -1.51 1.25
CA ASN A 230 28.25 -2.73 2.00
C ASN A 230 28.01 -3.95 1.11
N SER A 231 28.98 -4.86 1.03
CA SER A 231 28.91 -6.03 0.15
C SER A 231 27.90 -7.08 0.61
N LEU A 232 27.66 -7.22 1.92
CA LEU A 232 26.63 -8.12 2.44
C LEU A 232 25.25 -7.63 2.01
N TRP A 233 25.01 -6.33 2.18
CA TRP A 233 23.79 -5.70 1.71
C TRP A 233 23.66 -5.77 0.18
N GLY A 234 24.71 -5.42 -0.58
CA GLY A 234 24.66 -5.38 -2.04
C GLY A 234 24.25 -6.70 -2.70
N VAL A 235 24.61 -7.84 -2.12
CA VAL A 235 24.23 -9.17 -2.65
C VAL A 235 22.89 -9.69 -2.13
N ALA A 236 22.45 -9.23 -0.95
CA ALA A 236 21.22 -9.67 -0.30
C ALA A 236 20.01 -8.77 -0.57
N ASP A 237 20.24 -7.51 -0.92
CA ASP A 237 19.19 -6.49 -1.04
C ASP A 237 18.19 -6.83 -2.15
N ARG A 238 16.90 -6.76 -1.78
CA ARG A 238 15.74 -6.90 -2.66
C ARG A 238 14.65 -5.89 -2.35
N ASP A 239 14.95 -4.87 -1.54
CA ASP A 239 13.99 -3.81 -1.18
C ASP A 239 13.47 -3.12 -2.42
N PHE A 240 14.35 -2.85 -3.40
CA PHE A 240 13.99 -2.20 -4.66
C PHE A 240 12.93 -2.97 -5.48
N ILE A 241 12.87 -4.31 -5.35
CA ILE A 241 11.87 -5.16 -6.00
C ILE A 241 10.54 -5.08 -5.23
N ALA A 242 10.60 -5.19 -3.90
CA ALA A 242 9.43 -5.03 -3.05
C ALA A 242 8.79 -3.63 -3.20
N GLU A 243 9.60 -2.57 -3.22
CA GLU A 243 9.13 -1.20 -3.42
C GLU A 243 8.50 -1.02 -4.81
N TYR A 244 9.07 -1.59 -5.87
CA TYR A 244 8.48 -1.55 -7.21
C TYR A 244 7.13 -2.28 -7.27
N MET A 245 7.01 -3.47 -6.65
CA MET A 245 5.74 -4.21 -6.63
C MET A 245 4.70 -3.53 -5.73
N MET A 246 5.10 -2.90 -4.63
CA MET A 246 4.23 -2.07 -3.79
C MET A 246 3.71 -0.85 -4.58
N TRP A 247 4.60 -0.15 -5.28
CA TRP A 247 4.24 0.96 -6.16
C TRP A 247 3.27 0.51 -7.26
N SER A 248 3.56 -0.61 -7.93
CA SER A 248 2.70 -1.20 -8.96
C SER A 248 1.31 -1.56 -8.40
N SER A 249 1.25 -2.08 -7.16
CA SER A 249 -0.01 -2.39 -6.48
C SER A 249 -0.85 -1.13 -6.22
N LEU A 250 -0.22 -0.02 -5.85
CA LEU A 250 -0.91 1.25 -5.66
C LEU A 250 -1.43 1.83 -6.99
N VAL A 251 -0.62 1.79 -8.05
CA VAL A 251 -1.06 2.17 -9.42
C VAL A 251 -2.30 1.37 -9.81
N MET A 252 -2.27 0.05 -9.59
CA MET A 252 -3.41 -0.80 -9.92
C MET A 252 -4.62 -0.63 -9.01
N THR A 253 -4.45 -0.07 -7.82
CA THR A 253 -5.57 0.34 -6.95
C THR A 253 -6.25 1.60 -7.50
N HIS A 254 -5.49 2.57 -7.99
CA HIS A 254 -6.06 3.72 -8.70
C HIS A 254 -6.72 3.29 -10.03
N MET A 255 -6.08 2.36 -10.75
CA MET A 255 -6.62 1.76 -11.96
C MET A 255 -7.95 1.05 -11.71
N SER A 256 -8.05 0.25 -10.64
CA SER A 256 -9.27 -0.48 -10.30
C SER A 256 -10.42 0.46 -9.95
N LYS A 257 -10.14 1.58 -9.27
CA LYS A 257 -11.14 2.64 -9.03
C LYS A 257 -11.66 3.23 -10.35
N MET A 258 -10.77 3.63 -11.25
CA MET A 258 -11.17 4.18 -12.55
C MET A 258 -11.98 3.14 -13.34
N ALA A 259 -11.54 1.88 -13.34
CA ALA A 259 -12.24 0.79 -14.00
C ALA A 259 -13.65 0.58 -13.43
N GLU A 260 -13.82 0.61 -12.09
CA GLU A 260 -15.12 0.52 -11.43
C GLU A 260 -16.08 1.62 -11.91
N ASP A 261 -15.63 2.87 -11.87
CA ASP A 261 -16.45 4.03 -12.26
C ASP A 261 -16.88 3.90 -13.73
N LEU A 262 -15.96 3.55 -14.63
CA LEU A 262 -16.26 3.38 -16.06
C LEU A 262 -17.15 2.17 -16.34
N ILE A 263 -17.01 1.06 -15.59
CA ILE A 263 -17.92 -0.10 -15.69
C ILE A 263 -19.34 0.35 -15.34
N VAL A 264 -19.53 0.99 -14.18
CA VAL A 264 -20.84 1.48 -13.74
C VAL A 264 -21.43 2.46 -14.76
N TYR A 265 -20.63 3.39 -15.27
CA TYR A 265 -21.07 4.39 -16.23
C TYR A 265 -21.40 3.84 -17.63
N SER A 266 -20.89 2.65 -17.95
CA SER A 266 -21.20 1.94 -19.21
C SER A 266 -22.45 1.07 -19.15
N THR A 267 -23.05 0.89 -17.96
CA THR A 267 -24.30 0.12 -17.80
C THR A 267 -25.48 0.75 -18.55
N ALA A 268 -26.53 -0.02 -18.79
CA ALA A 268 -27.74 0.51 -19.41
C ALA A 268 -28.48 1.50 -18.48
N GLU A 269 -28.37 1.30 -17.17
CA GLU A 269 -28.98 2.10 -16.11
C GLU A 269 -28.39 3.51 -16.03
N PHE A 270 -27.08 3.65 -16.21
CA PHE A 270 -26.40 4.95 -16.25
C PHE A 270 -26.30 5.48 -17.69
N GLY A 271 -25.73 4.67 -18.58
CA GLY A 271 -25.59 4.98 -20.01
C GLY A 271 -24.74 6.22 -20.30
N PHE A 272 -23.86 6.62 -19.38
CA PHE A 272 -23.05 7.83 -19.49
C PHE A 272 -21.93 7.69 -20.51
N ILE A 273 -21.41 6.48 -20.70
CA ILE A 273 -20.38 6.20 -21.68
C ILE A 273 -20.68 4.95 -22.50
N THR A 274 -19.98 4.79 -23.61
CA THR A 274 -19.97 3.54 -24.38
C THR A 274 -18.54 3.22 -24.77
N LEU A 275 -18.10 2.00 -24.48
CA LEU A 275 -16.77 1.54 -24.88
C LEU A 275 -16.73 1.26 -26.39
N SER A 276 -15.56 1.49 -26.98
CA SER A 276 -15.30 1.11 -28.37
C SER A 276 -15.23 -0.41 -28.52
N ASP A 277 -15.48 -0.90 -29.74
CA ASP A 277 -15.49 -2.34 -30.03
C ASP A 277 -14.12 -2.99 -29.80
N ALA A 278 -13.03 -2.22 -29.94
CA ALA A 278 -11.67 -2.70 -29.71
C ALA A 278 -11.41 -3.09 -28.25
N TYR A 279 -12.16 -2.52 -27.30
CA TYR A 279 -11.97 -2.72 -25.87
C TYR A 279 -13.22 -3.26 -25.16
N SER A 280 -14.17 -3.82 -25.92
CA SER A 280 -15.37 -4.47 -25.39
C SER A 280 -15.69 -5.74 -26.17
N THR A 281 -16.44 -6.65 -25.55
CA THR A 281 -16.99 -7.80 -26.27
C THR A 281 -18.51 -7.69 -26.39
N GLY A 282 -19.06 -8.25 -27.46
CA GLY A 282 -20.50 -8.26 -27.70
C GLY A 282 -21.07 -9.68 -27.72
N SER A 283 -22.38 -9.80 -27.52
CA SER A 283 -23.11 -11.03 -27.86
C SER A 283 -23.65 -10.92 -29.27
N SER A 284 -23.48 -11.96 -30.08
CA SER A 284 -24.07 -12.03 -31.43
C SER A 284 -25.61 -11.93 -31.43
N MET A 285 -26.26 -12.24 -30.31
CA MET A 285 -27.71 -12.15 -30.14
C MET A 285 -28.21 -10.78 -29.68
N MET A 286 -27.36 -9.96 -29.06
CA MET A 286 -27.74 -8.67 -28.46
C MET A 286 -26.71 -7.60 -28.85
N PRO A 287 -26.84 -6.99 -30.05
CA PRO A 287 -25.82 -6.10 -30.60
C PRO A 287 -25.59 -4.81 -29.78
N GLN A 288 -26.56 -4.40 -28.96
CA GLN A 288 -26.44 -3.27 -28.04
C GLN A 288 -25.64 -3.59 -26.76
N LYS A 289 -25.47 -4.86 -26.41
CA LYS A 289 -24.80 -5.28 -25.17
C LYS A 289 -23.29 -5.32 -25.39
N LYS A 290 -22.59 -4.27 -24.91
CA LYS A 290 -21.13 -4.22 -24.85
C LYS A 290 -20.65 -4.54 -23.43
N ASN A 291 -19.88 -5.61 -23.30
CA ASN A 291 -19.27 -6.01 -22.05
C ASN A 291 -17.96 -5.24 -21.84
N PRO A 292 -17.73 -4.65 -20.66
CA PRO A 292 -16.53 -3.89 -20.37
C PRO A 292 -15.32 -4.78 -20.00
N ASP A 293 -15.03 -5.80 -20.81
CA ASP A 293 -14.01 -6.83 -20.54
C ASP A 293 -12.63 -6.22 -20.23
N SER A 294 -12.26 -5.16 -20.97
CA SER A 294 -11.01 -4.45 -20.74
C SER A 294 -10.93 -3.90 -19.32
N LEU A 295 -11.98 -3.21 -18.85
CA LEU A 295 -12.07 -2.65 -17.51
C LEU A 295 -12.16 -3.72 -16.42
N GLU A 296 -12.89 -4.82 -16.68
CA GLU A 296 -12.97 -5.95 -15.75
C GLU A 296 -11.60 -6.62 -15.56
N LEU A 297 -10.84 -6.77 -16.64
CA LEU A 297 -9.47 -7.26 -16.59
C LEU A 297 -8.55 -6.27 -15.85
N LEU A 298 -8.63 -4.97 -16.10
CA LEU A 298 -7.87 -3.96 -15.35
C LEU A 298 -8.13 -4.07 -13.84
N ARG A 299 -9.41 -4.17 -13.44
CA ARG A 299 -9.81 -4.37 -12.05
C ARG A 299 -9.31 -5.70 -11.49
N GLY A 300 -9.44 -6.80 -12.22
CA GLY A 300 -8.98 -8.13 -11.80
C GLY A 300 -7.46 -8.26 -11.63
N LYS A 301 -6.68 -7.58 -12.49
CA LYS A 301 -5.21 -7.58 -12.42
C LYS A 301 -4.65 -6.88 -11.18
N SER A 302 -5.43 -6.00 -10.54
CA SER A 302 -5.03 -5.39 -9.26
C SER A 302 -4.74 -6.44 -8.18
N GLY A 303 -5.56 -7.48 -8.07
CA GLY A 303 -5.37 -8.57 -7.11
C GLY A 303 -4.14 -9.43 -7.42
N ARG A 304 -3.85 -9.67 -8.71
CA ARG A 304 -2.66 -10.44 -9.13
C ARG A 304 -1.37 -9.72 -8.74
N ILE A 305 -1.27 -8.43 -9.08
CA ILE A 305 -0.08 -7.61 -8.78
C ILE A 305 0.12 -7.45 -7.26
N PHE A 306 -0.96 -7.23 -6.51
CA PHE A 306 -0.90 -7.23 -5.04
C PHE A 306 -0.44 -8.58 -4.48
N GLY A 307 -0.94 -9.69 -5.03
CA GLY A 307 -0.55 -11.04 -4.63
C GLY A 307 0.95 -11.32 -4.84
N ASN A 308 1.52 -10.87 -5.97
CA ASN A 308 2.95 -10.97 -6.24
C ASN A 308 3.77 -10.23 -5.18
N MET A 309 3.37 -8.99 -4.84
CA MET A 309 4.01 -8.20 -3.78
C MET A 309 3.94 -8.91 -2.43
N ALA A 310 2.74 -9.34 -2.02
CA ALA A 310 2.53 -9.99 -0.72
C ALA A 310 3.30 -11.31 -0.60
N GLY A 311 3.31 -12.12 -1.67
CA GLY A 311 4.07 -13.37 -1.73
C GLY A 311 5.57 -13.13 -1.57
N PHE A 312 6.13 -12.21 -2.34
CA PHE A 312 7.57 -11.92 -2.27
C PHE A 312 8.00 -11.28 -0.94
N MET A 313 7.19 -10.38 -0.37
CA MET A 313 7.42 -9.85 0.98
C MET A 313 7.48 -10.96 2.03
N MET A 314 6.69 -12.02 1.88
CA MET A 314 6.74 -13.18 2.76
C MET A 314 8.00 -14.02 2.54
N THR A 315 8.49 -14.16 1.30
CA THR A 315 9.78 -14.79 1.00
C THR A 315 10.93 -14.07 1.69
N LEU A 316 10.94 -12.73 1.73
CA LEU A 316 12.00 -11.94 2.38
C LEU A 316 11.96 -12.04 3.91
N LYS A 317 10.79 -12.30 4.50
CA LYS A 317 10.59 -12.19 5.94
C LYS A 317 11.47 -13.18 6.71
N GLY A 318 12.35 -12.64 7.54
CA GLY A 318 13.14 -13.42 8.50
C GLY A 318 14.26 -14.26 7.87
N LEU A 319 14.63 -14.01 6.62
CA LEU A 319 15.82 -14.63 6.02
C LEU A 319 17.07 -14.22 6.81
N PRO A 320 17.96 -15.16 7.17
CA PRO A 320 19.24 -14.83 7.78
C PRO A 320 20.16 -14.16 6.75
N SER A 321 21.10 -13.33 7.19
CA SER A 321 22.15 -12.87 6.29
C SER A 321 22.98 -14.06 5.77
N THR A 322 23.44 -14.08 4.52
CA THR A 322 23.48 -12.97 3.56
C THR A 322 22.67 -13.26 2.28
N TYR A 323 23.24 -14.00 1.32
CA TYR A 323 22.48 -14.54 0.19
C TYR A 323 21.92 -15.91 0.55
N ASN A 324 20.64 -16.14 0.27
CA ASN A 324 19.98 -17.43 0.38
C ASN A 324 19.28 -17.75 -0.95
N LYS A 325 19.12 -19.05 -1.27
CA LYS A 325 18.52 -19.49 -2.54
C LYS A 325 17.07 -19.01 -2.69
N ASP A 326 16.38 -18.75 -1.58
CA ASP A 326 15.05 -18.12 -1.52
C ASP A 326 14.98 -16.82 -2.34
N LEU A 327 16.08 -16.07 -2.43
CA LEU A 327 16.17 -14.85 -3.24
C LEU A 327 16.11 -15.10 -4.76
N GLN A 328 16.02 -16.36 -5.22
CA GLN A 328 15.72 -16.70 -6.61
C GLN A 328 14.24 -16.42 -6.97
N GLU A 329 13.35 -16.44 -5.98
CA GLU A 329 11.90 -16.13 -6.11
C GLU A 329 11.62 -14.63 -6.33
N ASP A 330 12.65 -13.83 -6.58
CA ASP A 330 12.54 -12.41 -6.88
C ASP A 330 12.04 -12.13 -8.30
N LYS A 331 12.44 -12.97 -9.26
CA LYS A 331 12.26 -12.73 -10.70
C LYS A 331 10.84 -12.98 -11.18
N GLU A 332 10.28 -14.16 -10.94
CA GLU A 332 8.95 -14.53 -11.46
C GLU A 332 7.84 -13.54 -11.04
N PRO A 333 7.66 -13.19 -9.76
CA PRO A 333 6.64 -12.21 -9.36
C PRO A 333 6.94 -10.80 -9.87
N LEU A 334 8.21 -10.40 -9.97
CA LEU A 334 8.60 -9.11 -10.54
C LEU A 334 8.26 -9.04 -12.04
N PHE A 335 8.67 -10.06 -12.79
CA PHE A 335 8.43 -10.20 -14.23
C PHE A 335 6.94 -10.21 -14.56
N ASP A 336 6.16 -10.99 -13.83
CA ASP A 336 4.71 -11.01 -13.98
C ASP A 336 4.10 -9.63 -13.67
N THR A 337 4.60 -8.95 -12.63
CA THR A 337 4.14 -7.60 -12.27
C THR A 337 4.40 -6.59 -13.38
N VAL A 338 5.63 -6.56 -13.92
CA VAL A 338 6.02 -5.66 -15.02
C VAL A 338 5.15 -5.90 -16.26
N ASP A 339 5.03 -7.16 -16.70
CA ASP A 339 4.31 -7.51 -17.92
C ASP A 339 2.82 -7.13 -17.82
N ASN A 340 2.18 -7.45 -16.68
CA ASN A 340 0.77 -7.10 -16.48
C ASN A 340 0.57 -5.59 -16.30
N LEU A 341 1.48 -4.89 -15.61
CA LEU A 341 1.36 -3.44 -15.42
C LEU A 341 1.44 -2.69 -16.75
N SER A 342 2.43 -3.00 -17.59
CA SER A 342 2.59 -2.34 -18.90
C SER A 342 1.36 -2.59 -19.79
N ALA A 343 0.88 -3.83 -19.87
CA ALA A 343 -0.33 -4.15 -20.60
C ALA A 343 -1.56 -3.39 -20.06
N CYS A 344 -1.71 -3.29 -18.73
CA CYS A 344 -2.81 -2.56 -18.11
C CYS A 344 -2.76 -1.06 -18.42
N LEU A 345 -1.59 -0.43 -18.35
CA LEU A 345 -1.43 0.99 -18.66
C LEU A 345 -1.78 1.30 -20.12
N GLN A 346 -1.33 0.48 -21.06
CA GLN A 346 -1.61 0.66 -22.49
C GLN A 346 -3.09 0.40 -22.82
N ILE A 347 -3.71 -0.62 -22.22
CA ILE A 347 -5.14 -0.89 -22.37
C ILE A 347 -5.96 0.27 -21.79
N ALA A 348 -5.59 0.78 -20.62
CA ALA A 348 -6.26 1.91 -20.00
C ALA A 348 -6.15 3.18 -20.87
N GLU A 349 -4.96 3.47 -21.43
CA GLU A 349 -4.77 4.59 -22.37
C GLU A 349 -5.71 4.45 -23.57
N GLY A 350 -5.80 3.25 -24.17
CA GLY A 350 -6.68 2.99 -25.30
C GLY A 350 -8.18 3.07 -24.99
N VAL A 351 -8.60 2.54 -23.84
CA VAL A 351 -9.99 2.64 -23.36
C VAL A 351 -10.37 4.10 -23.17
N VAL A 352 -9.56 4.85 -22.43
CA VAL A 352 -9.82 6.28 -22.17
C VAL A 352 -9.72 7.07 -23.46
N ALA A 353 -8.83 6.75 -24.41
CA ALA A 353 -8.74 7.48 -25.67
C ALA A 353 -9.97 7.29 -26.57
N THR A 354 -10.63 6.12 -26.49
CA THR A 354 -11.63 5.72 -27.50
C THR A 354 -13.06 5.61 -26.98
N LEU A 355 -13.30 5.66 -25.66
CA LEU A 355 -14.67 5.62 -25.13
C LEU A 355 -15.49 6.82 -25.62
N GLU A 356 -16.77 6.61 -25.91
CA GLU A 356 -17.71 7.65 -26.28
C GLU A 356 -18.42 8.16 -25.04
N VAL A 357 -18.55 9.48 -24.88
CA VAL A 357 -19.24 10.12 -23.76
C VAL A 357 -20.59 10.66 -24.21
N HIS A 358 -21.64 10.29 -23.48
CA HIS A 358 -23.02 10.71 -23.74
C HIS A 358 -23.39 11.92 -22.87
N GLY A 359 -22.84 13.09 -23.21
CA GLY A 359 -23.03 14.33 -22.44
C GLY A 359 -24.50 14.70 -22.17
N GLU A 360 -25.40 14.42 -23.12
CA GLU A 360 -26.84 14.63 -22.95
C GLU A 360 -27.46 13.72 -21.87
N LYS A 361 -27.04 12.45 -21.80
CA LYS A 361 -27.50 11.51 -20.77
C LYS A 361 -26.94 11.88 -19.39
N MET A 362 -25.67 12.28 -19.34
CA MET A 362 -25.05 12.79 -18.11
C MET A 362 -25.80 14.02 -17.58
N ARG A 363 -26.14 14.97 -18.47
CA ARG A 363 -26.92 16.15 -18.13
C ARG A 363 -28.35 15.80 -17.69
N ALA A 364 -29.01 14.87 -18.36
CA ALA A 364 -30.35 14.41 -18.00
C ALA A 364 -30.40 13.72 -16.62
N ALA A 365 -29.28 13.18 -16.14
CA ALA A 365 -29.19 12.60 -14.80
C ALA A 365 -29.05 13.64 -13.67
N LEU A 366 -28.84 14.92 -14.00
CA LEU A 366 -28.86 16.03 -13.05
C LEU A 366 -30.32 16.39 -12.72
N THR A 367 -30.89 15.68 -11.77
CA THR A 367 -32.22 15.95 -11.22
C THR A 367 -32.17 17.08 -10.18
N MET A 368 -33.27 17.80 -9.92
CA MET A 368 -33.19 19.03 -9.11
C MET A 368 -32.94 18.77 -7.61
N ASP A 369 -33.09 17.53 -7.15
CA ASP A 369 -32.66 17.07 -5.82
C ASP A 369 -31.14 17.27 -5.59
N VAL A 370 -30.31 17.15 -6.64
CA VAL A 370 -28.86 17.47 -6.52
C VAL A 370 -28.55 18.96 -6.36
N LEU A 371 -29.55 19.84 -6.51
CA LEU A 371 -29.43 21.30 -6.32
C LEU A 371 -29.96 21.77 -4.96
N ALA A 372 -30.36 20.86 -4.07
CA ALA A 372 -30.75 21.21 -2.71
C ALA A 372 -29.61 21.91 -1.95
N THR A 373 -28.36 21.51 -2.18
CA THR A 373 -27.19 22.17 -1.57
C THR A 373 -27.01 23.60 -2.08
N ASP A 374 -27.26 23.84 -3.38
CA ASP A 374 -27.18 25.19 -3.97
C ASP A 374 -28.24 26.14 -3.38
N LEU A 375 -29.39 25.60 -2.99
CA LEU A 375 -30.44 26.34 -2.29
C LEU A 375 -29.98 26.80 -0.89
N ALA A 376 -29.23 25.95 -0.18
CA ALA A 376 -28.64 26.31 1.10
C ALA A 376 -27.54 27.38 0.91
N ASP A 377 -26.64 27.17 -0.05
CA ASP A 377 -25.57 28.12 -0.40
C ASP A 377 -26.10 29.49 -0.82
N TYR A 378 -27.21 29.54 -1.56
CA TYR A 378 -27.87 30.79 -1.92
C TYR A 378 -28.26 31.60 -0.67
N LEU A 379 -28.84 30.97 0.34
CA LEU A 379 -29.22 31.63 1.58
C LEU A 379 -27.99 32.00 2.43
N VAL A 380 -26.92 31.20 2.40
CA VAL A 380 -25.65 31.53 3.06
C VAL A 380 -25.05 32.80 2.47
N ARG A 381 -25.07 32.93 1.13
CA ARG A 381 -24.62 34.15 0.44
C ARG A 381 -25.46 35.39 0.79
N LYS A 382 -26.68 35.19 1.31
CA LYS A 382 -27.55 36.24 1.85
C LYS A 382 -27.38 36.49 3.36
N GLY A 383 -26.39 35.85 3.98
CA GLY A 383 -26.03 36.07 5.38
C GLY A 383 -26.74 35.15 6.38
N ILE A 384 -27.48 34.13 5.93
CA ILE A 384 -28.11 33.16 6.83
C ILE A 384 -27.07 32.10 7.26
N PRO A 385 -26.96 31.75 8.54
CA PRO A 385 -26.04 30.71 9.00
C PRO A 385 -26.30 29.35 8.32
N PHE A 386 -25.23 28.64 7.93
CA PHE A 386 -25.31 27.39 7.15
C PHE A 386 -26.28 26.36 7.74
N ARG A 387 -26.24 26.11 9.05
CA ARG A 387 -27.14 25.14 9.71
C ARG A 387 -28.62 25.45 9.50
N GLU A 388 -28.99 26.74 9.53
CA GLU A 388 -30.36 27.18 9.28
C GLU A 388 -30.72 27.00 7.80
N THR A 389 -29.81 27.35 6.88
CA THR A 389 -30.03 27.16 5.43
C THR A 389 -30.17 25.71 5.03
N HIS A 390 -29.42 24.79 5.66
CA HIS A 390 -29.51 23.36 5.43
C HIS A 390 -30.88 22.81 5.86
N HIS A 391 -31.40 23.24 7.03
CA HIS A 391 -32.77 22.90 7.44
C HIS A 391 -33.83 23.48 6.49
N VAL A 392 -33.64 24.72 6.00
CA VAL A 392 -34.54 25.32 5.02
C VAL A 392 -34.52 24.54 3.70
N SER A 393 -33.34 24.11 3.24
CA SER A 393 -33.20 23.30 2.04
C SER A 393 -33.83 21.92 2.18
N GLY A 394 -33.60 21.22 3.30
CA GLY A 394 -34.25 19.94 3.57
C GLY A 394 -35.79 20.05 3.61
N ARG A 395 -36.34 21.16 4.14
CA ARG A 395 -37.78 21.42 4.07
C ARG A 395 -38.26 21.74 2.65
N ALA A 396 -37.44 22.35 1.81
CA ALA A 396 -37.75 22.57 0.41
C ALA A 396 -37.84 21.25 -0.37
N VAL A 397 -36.91 20.33 -0.12
CA VAL A 397 -36.95 18.96 -0.66
C VAL A 397 -38.24 18.27 -0.24
N ALA A 398 -38.54 18.25 1.07
CA ALA A 398 -39.74 17.62 1.60
C ALA A 398 -41.03 18.24 1.03
N LEU A 399 -41.06 19.56 0.81
CA LEU A 399 -42.19 20.26 0.20
C LEU A 399 -42.38 19.88 -1.27
N ALA A 400 -41.29 19.76 -2.02
CA ALA A 400 -41.32 19.33 -3.42
C ALA A 400 -41.81 17.88 -3.55
N GLU A 401 -41.29 16.97 -2.70
CA GLU A 401 -41.74 15.58 -2.63
C GLU A 401 -43.24 15.47 -2.28
N ALA A 402 -43.70 16.22 -1.27
CA ALA A 402 -45.11 16.22 -0.87
C ALA A 402 -46.03 16.73 -1.98
N ARG A 403 -45.54 17.60 -2.86
CA ARG A 403 -46.27 18.09 -4.04
C ARG A 403 -46.06 17.27 -5.30
N GLN A 404 -45.25 16.21 -5.22
CA GLN A 404 -44.85 15.38 -6.37
C GLN A 404 -44.29 16.22 -7.53
N CYS A 405 -43.55 17.28 -7.19
CA CYS A 405 -42.93 18.19 -8.13
C CYS A 405 -41.43 18.30 -7.86
N GLN A 406 -40.69 18.93 -8.76
CA GLN A 406 -39.27 19.23 -8.58
C GLN A 406 -39.08 20.54 -7.78
N ILE A 407 -37.90 20.75 -7.18
CA ILE A 407 -37.60 21.95 -6.38
C ILE A 407 -37.70 23.25 -7.22
N ASN A 408 -37.38 23.23 -8.52
CA ASN A 408 -37.55 24.37 -9.43
C ASN A 408 -39.01 24.68 -9.79
N GLU A 409 -39.93 23.74 -9.54
CA GLU A 409 -41.36 23.92 -9.78
C GLU A 409 -42.07 24.54 -8.56
N LEU A 410 -41.36 24.69 -7.43
CA LEU A 410 -41.83 25.45 -6.28
C LEU A 410 -42.03 26.92 -6.66
N THR A 411 -43.19 27.46 -6.29
CA THR A 411 -43.52 28.86 -6.57
C THR A 411 -42.76 29.80 -5.63
N MET A 412 -42.66 31.08 -5.99
CA MET A 412 -42.06 32.09 -5.09
C MET A 412 -42.80 32.17 -3.75
N ALA A 413 -44.10 31.88 -3.72
CA ALA A 413 -44.87 31.77 -2.48
C ALA A 413 -44.39 30.59 -1.61
N ASP A 414 -44.09 29.45 -2.24
CA ASP A 414 -43.55 28.28 -1.54
C ASP A 414 -42.16 28.56 -0.97
N PHE A 415 -41.27 29.16 -1.77
CA PHE A 415 -39.96 29.58 -1.28
C PHE A 415 -40.07 30.57 -0.12
N LYS A 416 -40.91 31.61 -0.25
CA LYS A 416 -41.12 32.58 0.84
C LYS A 416 -41.74 31.97 2.09
N SER A 417 -42.52 30.89 1.96
CA SER A 417 -43.03 30.13 3.12
C SER A 417 -41.91 29.42 3.90
N LEU A 418 -40.81 29.07 3.23
CA LEU A 418 -39.66 28.39 3.82
C LEU A 418 -38.64 29.37 4.41
N ASN A 419 -38.38 30.49 3.74
CA ASN A 419 -37.57 31.60 4.23
C ASN A 419 -37.89 32.92 3.47
N LYS A 420 -38.01 34.04 4.19
CA LYS A 420 -38.34 35.34 3.60
C LYS A 420 -37.27 35.93 2.67
N GLU A 421 -36.01 35.48 2.79
CA GLU A 421 -34.87 36.00 2.01
C GLU A 421 -34.80 35.45 0.57
N PHE A 422 -35.70 34.52 0.21
CA PHE A 422 -35.87 34.08 -1.17
C PHE A 422 -36.45 35.18 -2.05
N THR A 423 -35.80 35.42 -3.19
CA THR A 423 -36.18 36.40 -4.21
C THR A 423 -36.05 35.77 -5.60
N GLU A 424 -36.55 36.43 -6.64
CA GLU A 424 -36.64 35.90 -8.03
C GLU A 424 -35.30 35.43 -8.64
N ASP A 425 -34.18 35.92 -8.12
CA ASP A 425 -32.83 35.47 -8.48
C ASP A 425 -32.55 34.02 -8.07
N ILE A 426 -33.36 33.39 -7.21
CA ILE A 426 -33.24 31.95 -6.91
C ILE A 426 -33.44 31.09 -8.16
N TYR A 427 -34.37 31.46 -9.04
CA TYR A 427 -34.61 30.72 -10.28
C TYR A 427 -33.41 30.82 -11.22
N LYS A 428 -32.72 31.97 -11.22
CA LYS A 428 -31.45 32.13 -11.93
C LYS A 428 -30.33 31.33 -11.28
N ALA A 429 -30.25 31.29 -9.96
CA ALA A 429 -29.26 30.50 -9.23
C ALA A 429 -29.44 29.00 -9.46
N GLN A 430 -30.68 28.51 -9.52
CA GLN A 430 -31.01 27.12 -9.86
C GLN A 430 -30.67 26.75 -11.31
N GLN A 431 -30.90 27.68 -12.26
CA GLN A 431 -30.45 27.50 -13.65
C GLN A 431 -28.93 27.60 -13.78
N GLN A 432 -28.28 28.45 -12.98
CA GLN A 432 -26.83 28.57 -12.93
C GLN A 432 -26.18 27.36 -12.27
N GLY A 433 -26.72 26.73 -11.22
CA GLY A 433 -26.21 25.46 -10.69
C GLY A 433 -26.11 24.35 -11.75
N ASN A 434 -27.03 24.36 -12.74
CA ASN A 434 -27.03 23.49 -13.91
C ASN A 434 -26.05 23.87 -15.04
N VAL A 435 -25.35 25.01 -14.94
CA VAL A 435 -24.46 25.58 -15.98
C VAL A 435 -23.08 25.97 -15.43
N SER A 436 -23.01 26.37 -14.17
CA SER A 436 -21.86 26.90 -13.44
C SER A 436 -21.47 25.91 -12.34
N SER A 437 -20.97 24.75 -12.73
CA SER A 437 -20.01 24.00 -11.90
C SER A 437 -18.65 24.74 -11.91
N ASN A 438 -18.67 26.02 -11.53
CA ASN A 438 -17.51 26.82 -11.18
C ASN A 438 -17.26 26.76 -9.67
N SER A 439 -17.90 25.82 -8.96
CA SER A 439 -17.60 25.43 -7.58
C SER A 439 -16.27 24.68 -7.56
N TYR A 440 -15.20 25.45 -7.79
CA TYR A 440 -13.96 25.57 -7.03
C TYR A 440 -13.03 26.41 -7.92
N PRO A 441 -12.89 27.73 -7.67
CA PRO A 441 -11.57 28.29 -7.88
C PRO A 441 -10.69 27.52 -6.88
N THR A 442 -9.91 26.54 -7.36
CA THR A 442 -8.64 26.21 -6.70
C THR A 442 -8.05 27.54 -6.33
N GLN A 443 -7.85 27.79 -5.02
CA GLN A 443 -7.39 29.07 -4.51
C GLN A 443 -6.33 29.63 -5.46
N ALA A 444 -6.73 30.62 -6.25
CA ALA A 444 -5.80 31.47 -6.95
C ALA A 444 -5.21 32.36 -5.86
N SER A 445 -4.28 31.80 -5.09
CA SER A 445 -3.37 32.59 -4.29
C SER A 445 -2.41 33.29 -5.26
N GLY A 446 -2.84 34.47 -5.71
CA GLY A 446 -1.96 35.54 -6.18
C GLY A 446 -1.45 35.41 -7.60
N ASN A 447 -2.06 36.17 -8.51
CA ASN A 447 -1.40 36.59 -9.75
C ASN A 447 -0.29 37.60 -9.40
N GLY A 448 0.95 37.30 -9.77
CA GLY A 448 2.09 38.22 -9.70
C GLY A 448 3.25 37.65 -10.53
N GLY A 449 3.61 38.34 -11.62
CA GLY A 449 4.50 37.85 -12.68
C GLY A 449 5.89 37.37 -12.24
N ASN A 450 6.43 36.43 -13.05
CA ASN A 450 7.81 35.92 -13.05
C ASN A 450 8.85 37.09 -13.17
N PRO A 451 10.12 36.99 -12.72
CA PRO A 451 10.96 35.77 -12.77
C PRO A 451 11.95 35.58 -11.59
N ALA A 452 11.91 34.44 -10.92
CA ALA A 452 13.10 33.85 -10.29
C ALA A 452 12.81 32.38 -9.94
N ARG A 453 13.39 31.45 -10.70
CA ARG A 453 13.62 30.08 -10.22
C ARG A 453 14.43 30.20 -8.92
N ARG A 454 13.78 29.99 -7.76
CA ARG A 454 14.53 29.65 -6.55
C ARG A 454 15.15 28.29 -6.80
N ALA A 455 16.47 28.29 -6.96
CA ALA A 455 17.27 27.09 -7.04
C ALA A 455 17.01 26.21 -5.81
N ASN A 456 16.88 24.91 -6.05
CA ASN A 456 16.87 23.89 -5.00
C ASN A 456 18.13 24.05 -4.13
N PRO A 457 18.02 24.40 -2.84
CA PRO A 457 19.18 24.63 -1.98
C PRO A 457 19.95 23.34 -1.62
N TYR A 458 19.50 22.17 -2.09
CA TYR A 458 20.14 20.88 -1.84
C TYR A 458 20.92 20.32 -3.04
N ALA A 459 21.03 21.07 -4.14
CA ALA A 459 21.85 20.67 -5.28
C ALA A 459 23.29 21.21 -5.13
N GLN A 460 24.08 20.62 -4.23
CA GLN A 460 25.54 20.37 -4.35
C GLN A 460 26.25 20.21 -2.99
N GLN A 461 27.18 19.24 -2.99
CA GLN A 461 28.34 19.00 -2.11
C GLN A 461 28.25 18.03 -0.92
N ASP A 462 28.73 16.81 -1.21
CA ASP A 462 29.86 16.07 -0.61
C ASP A 462 29.89 15.73 0.88
N ASP A 463 29.72 14.43 1.14
CA ASP A 463 30.72 13.52 1.72
C ASP A 463 31.76 14.11 2.66
N ARG A 464 31.52 13.92 3.98
CA ARG A 464 32.53 13.37 4.90
C ARG A 464 31.87 12.51 5.98
N ALA A 465 32.37 11.28 6.07
CA ALA A 465 32.13 10.31 7.13
C ALA A 465 32.20 10.95 8.53
N TYR A 466 31.26 10.57 9.40
CA TYR A 466 31.31 10.84 10.83
C TYR A 466 31.56 9.52 11.56
N GLU A 467 32.79 9.33 12.04
CA GLU A 467 33.13 8.33 13.04
C GLU A 467 32.42 8.69 14.36
N MET A 468 31.57 7.78 14.86
CA MET A 468 31.08 7.81 16.24
C MET A 468 32.01 6.97 17.11
N ALA A 469 33.11 7.58 17.56
CA ALA A 469 33.83 7.16 18.75
C ALA A 469 33.71 8.28 19.79
N ASP A 470 33.37 7.90 21.02
CA ASP A 470 33.24 8.73 22.23
C ASP A 470 31.96 9.58 22.38
N VAL A 471 30.89 8.93 22.85
CA VAL A 471 30.00 9.55 23.84
C VAL A 471 29.80 8.60 25.01
N ARG A 472 30.47 8.90 26.12
CA ARG A 472 30.23 8.33 27.44
C ARG A 472 28.97 8.95 28.07
N ASP A 473 28.19 8.09 28.72
CA ASP A 473 27.21 8.37 29.78
C ASP A 473 26.58 9.77 29.84
N SER A 474 25.32 9.87 29.45
CA SER A 474 24.42 10.90 29.98
C SER A 474 23.09 10.28 30.39
N HIS A 475 23.06 9.70 31.59
CA HIS A 475 21.82 9.54 32.35
C HIS A 475 21.38 10.92 32.84
N THR A 476 20.34 11.49 32.24
CA THR A 476 19.63 12.64 32.81
C THR A 476 18.19 12.25 33.13
N HIS A 477 17.98 12.04 34.42
CA HIS A 477 16.69 11.96 35.09
C HIS A 477 15.80 13.16 34.72
N LEU A 478 14.65 12.88 34.13
CA LEU A 478 13.53 13.83 34.10
C LEU A 478 12.79 13.73 35.43
N ALA A 479 13.06 14.68 36.33
CA ALA A 479 12.26 14.90 37.52
C ALA A 479 10.90 15.51 37.13
N PRO A 480 9.80 15.12 37.83
CA PRO A 480 8.46 15.59 37.51
C PRO A 480 8.22 16.99 38.08
N SER A 481 7.71 17.89 37.25
CA SER A 481 7.20 19.19 37.70
C SER A 481 5.86 18.99 38.42
N THR A 482 5.88 19.16 39.74
CA THR A 482 4.70 19.21 40.60
C THR A 482 4.03 20.59 40.50
N GLN A 483 2.86 20.64 39.87
CA GLN A 483 1.79 21.54 40.32
C GLN A 483 0.73 20.66 41.00
N ALA A 484 0.62 20.84 42.30
CA ALA A 484 -0.34 20.14 43.13
C ALA A 484 -1.73 20.75 42.95
N THR A 485 -2.57 20.07 42.18
CA THR A 485 -4.03 19.99 42.38
C THR A 485 -4.48 18.60 41.93
N ASP A 486 -4.99 17.81 42.88
CA ASP A 486 -5.82 16.61 42.68
C ASP A 486 -5.20 15.31 42.10
N GLY A 487 -3.98 14.95 42.53
CA GLY A 487 -3.29 13.72 42.08
C GLY A 487 -3.95 12.38 42.48
N GLY A 488 -5.00 12.38 43.30
CA GLY A 488 -5.74 11.17 43.68
C GLY A 488 -6.76 10.73 42.62
N ASP A 489 -7.42 11.69 41.97
CA ASP A 489 -8.54 11.44 41.05
C ASP A 489 -8.07 10.92 39.67
N MET A 490 -6.98 11.49 39.14
CA MET A 490 -6.42 11.02 37.86
C MET A 490 -5.73 9.66 37.96
N THR A 491 -5.08 9.34 39.08
CA THR A 491 -4.47 8.02 39.30
C THR A 491 -5.53 6.94 39.40
N ALA A 492 -6.63 7.19 40.13
CA ALA A 492 -7.77 6.29 40.18
C ALA A 492 -8.43 6.09 38.81
N PHE A 493 -8.56 7.16 38.01
CA PHE A 493 -9.06 7.10 36.64
C PHE A 493 -8.20 6.21 35.74
N TYR A 494 -6.87 6.38 35.74
CA TYR A 494 -5.99 5.56 34.91
C TYR A 494 -5.94 4.09 35.35
N ASN A 495 -6.06 3.81 36.66
CA ASN A 495 -6.16 2.44 37.16
C ASN A 495 -7.46 1.76 36.70
N GLU A 496 -8.58 2.47 36.75
CA GLU A 496 -9.86 1.95 36.25
C GLU A 496 -9.83 1.79 34.71
N LEU A 497 -9.22 2.72 33.99
CA LEU A 497 -9.00 2.64 32.54
C LEU A 497 -8.20 1.38 32.16
N SER A 498 -7.08 1.13 32.86
CA SER A 498 -6.24 -0.05 32.65
C SER A 498 -7.02 -1.34 32.93
N SER A 499 -7.78 -1.37 34.02
CA SER A 499 -8.60 -2.53 34.38
C SER A 499 -9.73 -2.80 33.37
N ILE A 500 -10.33 -1.75 32.78
CA ILE A 500 -11.31 -1.91 31.70
C ILE A 500 -10.62 -2.43 30.42
N GLN A 501 -9.42 -1.94 30.10
CA GLN A 501 -8.65 -2.45 28.95
C GLN A 501 -8.27 -3.93 29.11
N GLU A 502 -7.90 -4.38 30.32
CA GLU A 502 -7.65 -5.79 30.62
C GLU A 502 -8.92 -6.64 30.47
N ALA A 503 -10.06 -6.16 31.00
CA ALA A 503 -11.35 -6.81 30.83
C ALA A 503 -11.78 -6.89 29.34
N LEU A 504 -11.46 -5.87 28.52
CA LEU A 504 -11.69 -5.90 27.08
C LEU A 504 -10.79 -6.92 26.36
N ARG A 505 -9.55 -7.11 26.80
CA ARG A 505 -8.69 -8.18 26.26
C ARG A 505 -9.26 -9.55 26.58
N ALA A 506 -9.64 -9.80 27.83
CA ALA A 506 -10.27 -11.05 28.24
C ALA A 506 -11.59 -11.32 27.46
N PHE A 507 -12.37 -10.28 27.21
CA PHE A 507 -13.60 -10.37 26.40
C PHE A 507 -13.30 -10.78 24.95
N ASN A 508 -12.30 -10.17 24.31
CA ASN A 508 -11.88 -10.54 22.95
C ASN A 508 -11.28 -11.95 22.89
N ASP A 509 -10.51 -12.36 23.90
CA ASP A 509 -9.95 -13.71 23.99
C ASP A 509 -11.07 -14.77 24.09
N ASN A 510 -12.12 -14.48 24.86
CA ASN A 510 -13.29 -15.35 24.94
C ASN A 510 -14.00 -15.46 23.58
N ILE A 511 -14.19 -14.34 22.86
CA ILE A 511 -14.79 -14.35 21.51
C ILE A 511 -13.98 -15.23 20.55
N ALA A 512 -12.66 -15.12 20.58
CA ALA A 512 -11.78 -15.96 19.75
C ALA A 512 -11.95 -17.46 20.08
N ARG A 513 -11.97 -17.81 21.38
CA ARG A 513 -12.19 -19.20 21.84
C ARG A 513 -13.57 -19.73 21.48
N ILE A 514 -14.60 -18.90 21.58
CA ILE A 514 -15.97 -19.22 21.14
C ILE A 514 -15.97 -19.54 19.64
N GLY A 515 -15.32 -18.71 18.81
CA GLY A 515 -15.17 -18.97 17.37
C GLY A 515 -14.46 -20.29 17.04
N ASP A 516 -13.42 -20.64 17.79
CA ASP A 516 -12.71 -21.92 17.66
C ASP A 516 -13.57 -23.12 18.05
N LEU A 517 -14.30 -23.03 19.17
CA LEU A 517 -15.21 -24.09 19.62
C LEU A 517 -16.38 -24.29 18.67
N HIS A 518 -16.97 -23.21 18.17
CA HIS A 518 -17.98 -23.22 17.11
C HIS A 518 -17.48 -23.95 15.85
N SER A 519 -16.24 -23.67 15.43
CA SER A 519 -15.62 -24.33 14.29
C SER A 519 -15.37 -25.83 14.53
N ARG A 520 -14.98 -26.22 15.75
CA ARG A 520 -14.80 -27.65 16.12
C ARG A 520 -16.12 -28.39 16.21
N SER A 521 -17.18 -27.74 16.73
CA SER A 521 -18.53 -28.30 16.80
C SER A 521 -19.11 -28.63 15.42
N LEU A 522 -18.79 -27.83 14.40
CA LEU A 522 -19.20 -28.08 13.01
C LEU A 522 -18.51 -29.31 12.38
N ASN A 523 -17.36 -29.73 12.89
CA ASN A 523 -16.49 -30.72 12.23
C ASN A 523 -16.36 -32.07 12.97
N ASN A 524 -16.79 -32.15 14.23
CA ASN A 524 -16.61 -33.36 15.04
C ASN A 524 -17.67 -34.45 14.73
N MET A 525 -17.23 -35.72 14.72
CA MET A 525 -18.05 -36.93 14.53
C MET A 525 -18.10 -37.82 15.79
N ASP A 526 -17.48 -37.40 16.90
CA ASP A 526 -17.44 -38.13 18.18
C ASP A 526 -18.35 -37.46 19.23
N ASP A 527 -19.36 -38.19 19.71
CA ASP A 527 -20.37 -37.71 20.66
C ASP A 527 -19.76 -37.25 22.00
N ALA A 528 -18.69 -37.90 22.47
CA ALA A 528 -18.04 -37.52 23.73
C ALA A 528 -17.23 -36.22 23.60
N ALA A 529 -16.64 -35.98 22.43
CA ALA A 529 -15.95 -34.73 22.13
C ALA A 529 -16.94 -33.58 21.86
N ALA A 530 -18.09 -33.87 21.25
CA ALA A 530 -19.16 -32.90 21.04
C ALA A 530 -19.74 -32.39 22.38
N GLN A 531 -20.01 -33.30 23.33
CA GLN A 531 -20.53 -32.92 24.65
C GLN A 531 -19.56 -32.05 25.44
N ARG A 532 -18.24 -32.37 25.41
CA ARG A 532 -17.21 -31.54 26.06
C ARG A 532 -17.12 -30.14 25.47
N ASN A 533 -17.14 -30.04 24.14
CA ASN A 533 -17.10 -28.74 23.46
C ASN A 533 -18.35 -27.90 23.77
N ALA A 534 -19.53 -28.54 23.84
CA ALA A 534 -20.78 -27.86 24.20
C ALA A 534 -20.72 -27.30 25.64
N SER A 535 -20.23 -28.08 26.62
CA SER A 535 -20.07 -27.58 27.99
C SER A 535 -19.06 -26.44 28.09
N GLN A 536 -17.94 -26.50 27.36
CA GLN A 536 -16.95 -25.41 27.32
C GLN A 536 -17.49 -24.15 26.65
N LEU A 537 -18.30 -24.32 25.61
CA LEU A 537 -18.94 -23.20 24.91
C LEU A 537 -19.96 -22.52 25.82
N ASP A 538 -20.76 -23.29 26.56
CA ASP A 538 -21.76 -22.79 27.49
C ASP A 538 -21.12 -21.93 28.60
N GLU A 539 -20.05 -22.42 29.21
CA GLU A 539 -19.28 -21.68 30.22
C GLU A 539 -18.70 -20.38 29.65
N LEU A 540 -18.08 -20.44 28.46
CA LEU A 540 -17.50 -19.26 27.83
C LEU A 540 -18.54 -18.23 27.41
N VAL A 541 -19.71 -18.65 26.90
CA VAL A 541 -20.78 -17.73 26.51
C VAL A 541 -21.36 -17.04 27.74
N GLU A 542 -21.57 -17.77 28.85
CA GLU A 542 -22.03 -17.21 30.11
C GLU A 542 -21.03 -16.19 30.68
N ASP A 543 -19.75 -16.55 30.74
CA ASP A 543 -18.66 -15.67 31.18
C ASP A 543 -18.57 -14.40 30.31
N THR A 544 -18.69 -14.57 29.00
CA THR A 544 -18.60 -13.47 28.04
C THR A 544 -19.78 -12.51 28.18
N SER A 545 -20.99 -13.02 28.38
CA SER A 545 -22.18 -12.20 28.63
C SER A 545 -22.11 -11.46 29.98
N ALA A 546 -21.59 -12.09 31.03
CA ALA A 546 -21.36 -11.46 32.32
C ALA A 546 -20.30 -10.35 32.24
N LEU A 547 -19.22 -10.60 31.50
CA LEU A 547 -18.14 -9.65 31.26
C LEU A 547 -18.62 -8.45 30.42
N SER A 548 -19.41 -8.69 29.37
CA SER A 548 -20.05 -7.65 28.56
C SER A 548 -20.93 -6.72 29.40
N SER A 549 -21.78 -7.29 30.26
CA SER A 549 -22.64 -6.52 31.17
C SER A 549 -21.85 -5.68 32.16
N THR A 550 -20.72 -6.20 32.63
CA THR A 550 -19.80 -5.50 33.54
C THR A 550 -19.05 -4.37 32.82
N LEU A 551 -18.49 -4.64 31.64
CA LEU A 551 -17.84 -3.66 30.79
C LEU A 551 -18.78 -2.50 30.44
N LYS A 552 -20.02 -2.79 30.04
CA LYS A 552 -21.04 -1.76 29.76
C LYS A 552 -21.24 -0.80 30.93
N ARG A 553 -21.40 -1.33 32.15
CA ARG A 553 -21.58 -0.50 33.36
C ARG A 553 -20.33 0.33 33.67
N ARG A 554 -19.15 -0.27 33.58
CA ARG A 554 -17.87 0.39 33.89
C ARG A 554 -17.52 1.47 32.88
N VAL A 555 -17.73 1.22 31.59
CA VAL A 555 -17.53 2.23 30.53
C VAL A 555 -18.49 3.41 30.71
N LYS A 556 -19.78 3.16 31.01
CA LYS A 556 -20.74 4.24 31.32
C LYS A 556 -20.35 5.05 32.56
N ALA A 557 -19.84 4.38 33.61
CA ALA A 557 -19.36 5.05 34.82
C ALA A 557 -18.11 5.90 34.55
N LEU A 558 -17.23 5.46 33.65
CA LEU A 558 -16.03 6.20 33.24
C LEU A 558 -16.38 7.45 32.42
N GLU A 559 -17.39 7.37 31.55
CA GLU A 559 -17.91 8.53 30.80
C GLU A 559 -18.50 9.62 31.72
N ALA A 560 -19.16 9.21 32.81
CA ALA A 560 -19.77 10.13 33.78
C ALA A 560 -18.73 10.94 34.58
N GLN A 561 -17.44 10.59 34.52
CA GLN A 561 -16.35 11.31 35.19
C GLN A 561 -15.79 12.47 34.36
N GLY A 562 -16.34 12.74 33.16
CA GLY A 562 -16.00 13.91 32.37
C GLY A 562 -16.50 15.22 33.01
N GLY A 563 -15.61 16.21 33.13
CA GLY A 563 -15.90 17.52 33.75
C GLY A 563 -15.25 18.69 33.02
N PRO A 564 -15.50 19.95 33.43
CA PRO A 564 -14.86 21.13 32.86
C PRO A 564 -13.37 21.19 33.22
N GLY A 565 -12.55 21.74 32.32
CA GLY A 565 -11.10 21.88 32.51
C GLY A 565 -10.26 20.80 31.79
N ARG A 566 -8.93 20.92 31.89
CA ARG A 566 -7.97 20.11 31.10
C ARG A 566 -8.07 18.62 31.44
N ASP A 567 -8.15 18.26 32.71
CA ASP A 567 -8.19 16.87 33.15
C ASP A 567 -9.53 16.22 32.84
N GLY A 568 -10.63 16.98 32.92
CA GLY A 568 -11.95 16.51 32.51
C GLY A 568 -12.06 16.27 30.99
N GLN A 569 -11.37 17.07 30.17
CA GLN A 569 -11.23 16.81 28.72
C GLN A 569 -10.42 15.55 28.44
N ILE A 570 -9.33 15.32 29.17
CA ILE A 570 -8.52 14.09 29.06
C ILE A 570 -9.35 12.86 29.44
N LYS A 571 -10.10 12.92 30.55
CA LYS A 571 -11.01 11.83 30.97
C LYS A 571 -12.08 11.55 29.91
N LYS A 572 -12.70 12.58 29.35
CA LYS A 572 -13.70 12.47 28.26
C LYS A 572 -13.13 11.78 27.03
N GLN A 573 -11.92 12.14 26.61
CA GLN A 573 -11.25 11.54 25.44
C GLN A 573 -10.87 10.07 25.68
N GLN A 574 -10.29 9.75 26.83
CA GLN A 574 -9.87 8.39 27.17
C GLN A 574 -11.08 7.45 27.38
N ALA A 575 -12.16 7.94 28.01
CA ALA A 575 -13.41 7.19 28.13
C ALA A 575 -14.05 6.92 26.76
N ALA A 576 -14.05 7.91 25.85
CA ALA A 576 -14.54 7.75 24.49
C ALA A 576 -13.73 6.71 23.69
N PHE A 577 -12.40 6.69 23.85
CA PHE A 577 -11.53 5.70 23.21
C PHE A 577 -11.88 4.26 23.65
N VAL A 578 -11.99 4.03 24.96
CA VAL A 578 -12.33 2.71 25.49
C VAL A 578 -13.75 2.28 25.11
N LYS A 579 -14.69 3.23 25.05
CA LYS A 579 -16.04 2.98 24.53
C LYS A 579 -16.02 2.52 23.07
N SER A 580 -15.26 3.20 22.20
CA SER A 580 -15.12 2.81 20.80
C SER A 580 -14.59 1.37 20.68
N LYS A 581 -13.57 1.02 21.47
CA LYS A 581 -13.03 -0.35 21.54
C LYS A 581 -14.01 -1.38 22.07
N PHE A 582 -14.89 -1.02 22.99
CA PHE A 582 -15.93 -1.93 23.45
C PHE A 582 -17.02 -2.14 22.39
N VAL A 583 -17.41 -1.10 21.65
CA VAL A 583 -18.37 -1.21 20.54
C VAL A 583 -17.80 -2.12 19.43
N GLU A 584 -16.54 -1.93 19.07
CA GLU A 584 -15.82 -2.78 18.11
C GLU A 584 -15.82 -4.25 18.55
N ALA A 585 -15.57 -4.52 19.83
CA ALA A 585 -15.59 -5.88 20.37
C ALA A 585 -16.98 -6.53 20.34
N ILE A 586 -18.06 -5.77 20.62
CA ILE A 586 -19.44 -6.25 20.51
C ILE A 586 -19.78 -6.60 19.05
N GLN A 587 -19.39 -5.75 18.10
CA GLN A 587 -19.60 -6.02 16.66
C GLN A 587 -18.86 -7.27 16.20
N ASN A 588 -17.63 -7.47 16.68
CA ASN A 588 -16.86 -8.69 16.41
C ASN A 588 -17.58 -9.93 16.95
N TYR A 589 -18.10 -9.87 18.19
CA TYR A 589 -18.86 -10.98 18.76
C TYR A 589 -20.13 -11.30 17.94
N GLN A 590 -20.89 -10.27 17.54
CA GLN A 590 -22.06 -10.45 16.68
C GLN A 590 -21.70 -11.11 15.34
N SER A 591 -20.57 -10.73 14.76
CA SER A 591 -20.08 -11.33 13.51
C SER A 591 -19.76 -12.82 13.69
N VAL A 592 -19.05 -13.19 14.76
CA VAL A 592 -18.71 -14.60 15.07
C VAL A 592 -19.98 -15.45 15.24
N GLU A 593 -20.96 -14.98 16.01
CA GLU A 593 -22.24 -15.69 16.23
C GLU A 593 -23.09 -15.79 14.95
N SER A 594 -23.16 -14.71 14.16
CA SER A 594 -23.89 -14.69 12.88
C SER A 594 -23.28 -15.62 11.83
N GLN A 595 -21.95 -15.67 11.75
CA GLN A 595 -21.24 -16.59 10.86
C GLN A 595 -21.47 -18.05 11.27
N TYR A 596 -21.43 -18.35 12.56
CA TYR A 596 -21.74 -19.69 13.06
C TYR A 596 -23.17 -20.11 12.70
N ARG A 597 -24.17 -19.26 13.01
CA ARG A 597 -25.59 -19.50 12.64
C ARG A 597 -25.75 -19.80 11.15
N THR A 598 -25.06 -19.07 10.29
CA THR A 598 -25.13 -19.26 8.83
C THR A 598 -24.54 -20.60 8.40
N LYS A 599 -23.31 -20.93 8.84
CA LYS A 599 -22.65 -22.21 8.53
C LYS A 599 -23.45 -23.40 9.07
N TYR A 600 -24.07 -23.21 10.21
CA TYR A 600 -24.90 -24.21 10.85
C TYR A 600 -26.19 -24.50 10.07
N LYS A 601 -26.93 -23.47 9.64
CA LYS A 601 -28.11 -23.63 8.78
C LYS A 601 -27.78 -24.39 7.49
N GLN A 602 -26.63 -24.12 6.89
CA GLN A 602 -26.14 -24.85 5.71
C GLN A 602 -25.85 -26.32 6.00
N ARG A 603 -25.32 -26.66 7.18
CA ARG A 603 -25.11 -28.05 7.60
C ARG A 603 -26.43 -28.79 7.80
N MET A 604 -27.41 -28.15 8.45
CA MET A 604 -28.75 -28.71 8.63
C MET A 604 -29.44 -28.98 7.28
N GLU A 605 -29.35 -28.05 6.34
CA GLU A 605 -29.87 -28.24 4.99
C GLU A 605 -29.23 -29.46 4.30
N ARG A 606 -27.91 -29.66 4.43
CA ARG A 606 -27.22 -30.83 3.87
C ARG A 606 -27.67 -32.12 4.55
N GLN A 607 -27.81 -32.16 5.87
CA GLN A 607 -28.28 -33.34 6.60
C GLN A 607 -29.75 -33.67 6.27
N PHE A 608 -30.61 -32.66 6.12
CA PHE A 608 -32.00 -32.85 5.72
C PHE A 608 -32.11 -33.45 4.30
N LYS A 609 -31.30 -32.97 3.35
CA LYS A 609 -31.22 -33.56 1.99
C LYS A 609 -30.69 -34.99 1.99
N ILE A 610 -29.87 -35.39 2.96
CA ILE A 610 -29.42 -36.78 3.09
C ILE A 610 -30.58 -37.68 3.54
N VAL A 611 -31.45 -37.19 4.43
CA VAL A 611 -32.61 -37.94 4.95
C VAL A 611 -33.79 -37.94 3.96
N LYS A 612 -34.01 -36.84 3.22
CA LYS A 612 -35.04 -36.69 2.18
C LYS A 612 -34.43 -36.05 0.92
N PRO A 613 -33.83 -36.85 0.01
CA PRO A 613 -33.14 -36.36 -1.19
C PRO A 613 -34.01 -35.56 -2.16
N ASP A 614 -35.31 -35.81 -2.14
CA ASP A 614 -36.37 -35.24 -2.96
C ASP A 614 -37.07 -34.03 -2.32
N ALA A 615 -36.53 -33.48 -1.23
CA ALA A 615 -37.07 -32.31 -0.55
C ALA A 615 -37.04 -31.05 -1.43
N THR A 616 -38.16 -30.33 -1.48
CA THR A 616 -38.25 -29.05 -2.21
C THR A 616 -37.54 -27.91 -1.44
N PRO A 617 -37.08 -26.85 -2.11
CA PRO A 617 -36.47 -25.69 -1.45
C PRO A 617 -37.35 -25.03 -0.39
N ASP A 618 -38.67 -25.11 -0.53
CA ASP A 618 -39.63 -24.57 0.43
C ASP A 618 -39.80 -25.47 1.65
N GLU A 619 -39.76 -26.79 1.48
CA GLU A 619 -39.73 -27.74 2.60
C GLU A 619 -38.44 -27.63 3.42
N ILE A 620 -37.30 -27.45 2.76
CA ILE A 620 -36.00 -27.22 3.42
C ILE A 620 -36.04 -25.93 4.23
N ARG A 621 -36.55 -24.83 3.65
CA ARG A 621 -36.68 -23.55 4.35
C ARG A 621 -37.64 -23.63 5.54
N ALA A 622 -38.73 -24.39 5.41
CA ALA A 622 -39.67 -24.61 6.50
C ALA A 622 -38.98 -25.34 7.66
N VAL A 623 -38.16 -26.35 7.41
CA VAL A 623 -37.47 -27.12 8.47
C VAL A 623 -36.29 -26.35 9.09
N VAL A 624 -35.53 -25.60 8.30
CA VAL A 624 -34.38 -24.82 8.78
C VAL A 624 -34.80 -23.56 9.56
N ASN A 625 -36.02 -23.07 9.34
CA ASN A 625 -36.56 -21.87 9.99
C ASN A 625 -37.79 -22.15 10.87
N ASP A 626 -38.11 -23.42 11.18
CA ASP A 626 -39.28 -23.75 12.00
C ASP A 626 -39.11 -23.25 13.44
N GLU A 627 -39.92 -22.29 13.85
CA GLU A 627 -39.99 -21.80 15.24
C GLU A 627 -40.75 -22.79 16.16
N GLN A 628 -41.53 -23.72 15.60
CA GLN A 628 -42.36 -24.68 16.34
C GLN A 628 -41.73 -26.08 16.44
N GLY A 629 -40.44 -26.12 16.78
CA GLY A 629 -39.81 -27.25 17.44
C GLY A 629 -40.00 -28.61 16.76
N GLY A 630 -39.36 -28.83 15.61
CA GLY A 630 -39.04 -30.16 15.08
C GLY A 630 -40.23 -31.04 14.67
N GLN A 631 -41.48 -30.54 14.69
CA GLN A 631 -42.66 -31.34 14.38
C GLN A 631 -42.67 -31.81 12.91
N ILE A 632 -42.29 -30.94 11.98
CA ILE A 632 -42.21 -31.25 10.54
C ILE A 632 -41.14 -32.32 10.27
N PHE A 633 -40.01 -32.24 10.98
CA PHE A 633 -38.93 -33.23 10.90
C PHE A 633 -39.37 -34.58 11.51
N SER A 634 -40.12 -34.56 12.62
CA SER A 634 -40.68 -35.77 13.25
C SER A 634 -41.67 -36.50 12.34
N GLN A 635 -42.50 -35.75 11.59
CA GLN A 635 -43.53 -36.30 10.71
C GLN A 635 -42.92 -36.91 9.44
N ALA A 636 -41.82 -36.34 8.94
CA ALA A 636 -41.02 -36.91 7.87
C ALA A 636 -40.31 -38.21 8.30
N LEU A 637 -39.77 -38.27 9.52
CA LEU A 637 -39.06 -39.44 10.04
C LEU A 637 -39.98 -40.63 10.39
N MET A 638 -41.23 -40.36 10.81
CA MET A 638 -42.22 -41.40 11.14
C MET A 638 -42.67 -42.24 9.93
N ASN A 639 -42.52 -41.72 8.70
CA ASN A 639 -42.83 -42.45 7.46
C ASN A 639 -41.67 -43.30 6.93
N SER A 640 -40.46 -43.15 7.47
CA SER A 640 -39.24 -43.85 7.03
C SER A 640 -38.85 -44.98 7.98
N ARG A 641 -38.73 -46.21 7.44
CA ARG A 641 -38.49 -47.49 8.17
C ARG A 641 -37.07 -47.69 8.75
N TYR A 642 -36.35 -46.65 9.18
CA TYR A 642 -34.95 -46.80 9.63
C TYR A 642 -34.77 -46.48 11.11
N THR A 643 -34.14 -47.40 11.84
CA THR A 643 -33.82 -47.30 13.28
C THR A 643 -32.74 -46.24 13.57
N GLU A 644 -31.94 -45.85 12.56
CA GLU A 644 -30.96 -44.74 12.59
C GLU A 644 -31.61 -43.34 12.67
N SER A 645 -32.90 -43.25 12.33
CA SER A 645 -33.70 -42.00 12.33
C SER A 645 -33.87 -41.36 13.71
N ARG A 646 -33.82 -42.16 14.80
CA ARG A 646 -34.00 -41.65 16.17
C ARG A 646 -32.76 -40.94 16.72
N ALA A 647 -31.56 -41.36 16.32
CA ALA A 647 -30.31 -40.70 16.72
C ALA A 647 -30.17 -39.34 16.02
N ALA A 648 -30.45 -39.29 14.71
CA ALA A 648 -30.52 -38.05 13.95
C ALA A 648 -31.60 -37.08 14.48
N TYR A 649 -32.74 -37.61 14.94
CA TYR A 649 -33.79 -36.79 15.56
C TYR A 649 -33.35 -36.17 16.90
N ARG A 650 -32.71 -36.94 17.79
CA ARG A 650 -32.15 -36.41 19.04
C ARG A 650 -31.06 -35.38 18.78
N GLU A 651 -30.15 -35.68 17.85
CA GLU A 651 -29.09 -34.77 17.44
C GLU A 651 -29.68 -33.44 16.96
N VAL A 652 -30.70 -33.47 16.09
CA VAL A 652 -31.40 -32.26 15.58
C VAL A 652 -32.15 -31.51 16.69
N GLN A 653 -32.73 -32.20 17.67
CA GLN A 653 -33.46 -31.56 18.76
C GLN A 653 -32.53 -30.86 19.75
N GLU A 654 -31.42 -31.50 20.16
CA GLU A 654 -30.39 -30.88 21.01
C GLU A 654 -29.77 -29.65 20.31
N ARG A 655 -29.56 -29.77 19.00
CA ARG A 655 -29.04 -28.73 18.11
C ARG A 655 -29.97 -27.56 17.81
N HIS A 656 -31.28 -27.75 17.97
CA HIS A 656 -32.25 -26.68 17.81
C HIS A 656 -32.24 -25.72 19.02
N GLU A 657 -31.99 -26.24 20.22
CA GLU A 657 -31.83 -25.42 21.43
C GLU A 657 -30.58 -24.51 21.33
N ASP A 658 -29.53 -24.95 20.64
CA ASP A 658 -28.36 -24.12 20.35
C ASP A 658 -28.71 -22.90 19.47
N ILE A 659 -29.58 -23.07 18.45
CA ILE A 659 -30.04 -21.95 17.61
C ILE A 659 -30.78 -20.90 18.44
N LYS A 660 -31.70 -21.33 19.31
CA LYS A 660 -32.45 -20.41 20.17
C LYS A 660 -31.51 -19.62 21.08
N ARG A 661 -30.45 -20.26 21.57
CA ARG A 661 -29.42 -19.62 22.39
C ARG A 661 -28.66 -18.56 21.61
N ILE A 662 -28.22 -18.88 20.39
CA ILE A 662 -27.52 -17.93 19.50
C ILE A 662 -28.42 -16.73 19.17
N GLU A 663 -29.69 -16.96 18.89
CA GLU A 663 -30.65 -15.90 18.59
C GLU A 663 -30.89 -14.99 19.79
N LYS A 664 -30.97 -15.56 20.99
CA LYS A 664 -31.00 -14.79 22.24
C LYS A 664 -29.74 -13.96 22.42
N THR A 665 -28.55 -14.53 22.24
CA THR A 665 -27.27 -13.82 22.34
C THR A 665 -27.17 -12.71 21.30
N LEU A 666 -27.56 -12.95 20.05
CA LEU A 666 -27.57 -11.94 18.99
C LEU A 666 -28.52 -10.79 19.30
N ALA A 667 -29.70 -11.07 19.87
CA ALA A 667 -30.65 -10.04 20.31
C ALA A 667 -30.08 -9.20 21.47
N GLU A 668 -29.45 -9.86 22.46
CA GLU A 668 -28.78 -9.18 23.58
C GLU A 668 -27.63 -8.30 23.09
N LEU A 669 -26.81 -8.77 22.15
CA LEU A 669 -25.72 -8.00 21.56
C LEU A 669 -26.23 -6.83 20.72
N ALA A 670 -27.32 -7.01 19.97
CA ALA A 670 -27.95 -5.95 19.19
C ALA A 670 -28.49 -4.83 20.09
N GLN A 671 -29.11 -5.19 21.21
CA GLN A 671 -29.55 -4.23 22.21
C GLN A 671 -28.35 -3.51 22.86
N LEU A 672 -27.28 -4.25 23.19
CA LEU A 672 -26.04 -3.67 23.73
C LEU A 672 -25.38 -2.70 22.74
N PHE A 673 -25.33 -3.06 21.47
CA PHE A 673 -24.81 -2.21 20.41
C PHE A 673 -25.63 -0.92 20.29
N ASN A 674 -26.96 -1.03 20.22
CA ASN A 674 -27.84 0.13 20.13
C ASN A 674 -27.71 1.05 21.35
N ASP A 675 -27.69 0.49 22.56
CA ASP A 675 -27.51 1.23 23.82
C ASP A 675 -26.19 2.01 23.89
N MET A 676 -25.16 1.56 23.17
CA MET A 676 -23.84 2.20 23.14
C MET A 676 -23.68 3.14 21.92
N SER A 677 -24.27 2.80 20.77
CA SER A 677 -24.19 3.54 19.51
C SER A 677 -25.01 4.84 19.55
N VAL A 678 -26.18 4.85 20.21
CA VAL A 678 -27.00 6.07 20.44
C VAL A 678 -26.23 7.15 21.22
N LEU A 679 -25.21 6.76 21.98
CA LEU A 679 -24.33 7.67 22.72
C LEU A 679 -23.02 7.99 21.98
N VAL A 680 -22.75 7.39 20.82
CA VAL A 680 -21.60 7.72 19.94
C VAL A 680 -21.99 8.81 18.93
N GLU A 681 -23.27 8.93 18.60
CA GLU A 681 -23.82 9.96 17.67
C GLU A 681 -23.72 11.42 18.18
N GLN A 682 -23.27 11.65 19.42
CA GLN A 682 -22.99 13.00 19.95
C GLN A 682 -21.52 13.43 19.82
N GLN A 683 -20.78 12.97 18.80
CA GLN A 683 -19.36 13.32 18.60
C GLN A 683 -19.07 14.00 17.26
N ASP A 684 -19.61 15.21 17.08
CA ASP A 684 -19.15 16.16 16.04
C ASP A 684 -17.95 17.03 16.53
N GLU A 685 -17.49 16.85 17.77
CA GLU A 685 -16.37 17.60 18.35
C GLU A 685 -14.99 16.94 18.13
N THR A 686 -14.92 15.65 17.80
CA THR A 686 -13.66 14.88 17.84
C THR A 686 -12.74 15.16 16.64
N ILE A 687 -13.28 15.58 15.50
CA ILE A 687 -12.48 15.98 14.32
C ILE A 687 -11.76 17.32 14.59
N ASN A 688 -12.42 18.24 15.29
CA ASN A 688 -11.90 19.58 15.54
C ASN A 688 -10.69 19.59 16.49
N VAL A 689 -10.66 18.69 17.48
CA VAL A 689 -9.55 18.63 18.45
C VAL A 689 -8.29 17.99 17.86
N ILE A 690 -8.45 16.95 17.01
CA ILE A 690 -7.33 16.32 16.32
C ILE A 690 -6.74 17.29 15.28
N GLN A 691 -7.58 18.03 14.55
CA GLN A 691 -7.10 19.09 13.64
C GLN A 691 -6.36 20.21 14.38
N SER A 692 -6.84 20.63 15.56
CA SER A 692 -6.17 21.67 16.36
C SER A 692 -4.82 21.20 16.91
N GLN A 693 -4.72 19.94 17.37
CA GLN A 693 -3.46 19.37 17.83
C GLN A 693 -2.48 19.11 16.69
N ALA A 694 -2.94 18.65 15.52
CA ALA A 694 -2.10 18.48 14.34
C ALA A 694 -1.51 19.82 13.88
N ALA A 695 -2.33 20.89 13.85
CA ALA A 695 -1.87 22.24 13.53
C ALA A 695 -0.87 22.80 14.57
N GLY A 696 -1.05 22.45 15.85
CA GLY A 696 -0.09 22.78 16.92
C GLY A 696 1.26 22.08 16.72
N VAL A 697 1.24 20.78 16.43
CA VAL A 697 2.44 19.98 16.17
C VAL A 697 3.19 20.48 14.93
N GLU A 698 2.49 20.81 13.84
CA GLU A 698 3.10 21.36 12.63
C GLU A 698 3.85 22.67 12.94
N LYS A 699 3.21 23.58 13.68
CA LYS A 699 3.80 24.86 14.09
C LYS A 699 5.02 24.68 14.99
N ASP A 700 4.95 23.77 15.98
CA ASP A 700 6.06 23.51 16.89
C ASP A 700 7.23 22.84 16.17
N THR A 701 6.94 21.98 15.18
CA THR A 701 7.95 21.34 14.33
C THR A 701 8.66 22.36 13.43
N GLU A 702 7.93 23.33 12.87
CA GLU A 702 8.49 24.41 12.07
C GLU A 702 9.39 25.34 12.91
N VAL A 703 8.96 25.68 14.13
CA VAL A 703 9.78 26.44 15.08
C VAL A 703 11.04 25.65 15.48
N GLY A 704 10.92 24.34 15.71
CA GLY A 704 12.05 23.44 15.94
C GLY A 704 13.05 23.45 14.80
N LEU A 705 12.57 23.41 13.55
CA LEU A 705 13.39 23.47 12.35
C LEU A 705 14.20 24.78 12.28
N GLN A 706 13.58 25.91 12.58
CA GLN A 706 14.24 27.21 12.63
C GLN A 706 15.35 27.28 13.69
N TYR A 707 15.15 26.64 14.85
CA TYR A 707 16.18 26.55 15.87
C TYR A 707 17.34 25.64 15.44
N THR A 708 17.07 24.53 14.75
CA THR A 708 18.12 23.69 14.19
C THR A 708 18.93 24.41 13.12
N ASP A 709 18.30 25.19 12.25
CA ASP A 709 19.00 26.01 11.25
C ASP A 709 19.89 27.08 11.90
N LYS A 710 19.38 27.76 12.94
CA LYS A 710 20.18 28.70 13.74
C LYS A 710 21.36 27.99 14.41
N ALA A 711 21.16 26.81 14.96
CA ALA A 711 22.23 26.02 15.57
C ALA A 711 23.30 25.61 14.55
N VAL A 712 22.91 25.17 13.36
CA VAL A 712 23.82 24.82 12.26
C VAL A 712 24.63 26.05 11.80
N SER A 713 23.97 27.19 11.60
CA SER A 713 24.65 28.43 11.20
C SER A 713 25.66 28.91 12.25
N SER A 714 25.30 28.82 13.53
CA SER A 714 26.18 29.14 14.66
C SER A 714 27.36 28.17 14.75
N ALA A 715 27.13 26.87 14.56
CA ALA A 715 28.18 25.85 14.52
C ALA A 715 29.16 26.04 13.35
N ARG A 716 28.67 26.45 12.18
CA ARG A 716 29.52 26.81 11.02
C ARG A 716 30.36 28.07 11.30
N ALA A 717 29.75 29.09 11.89
CA ALA A 717 30.47 30.32 12.27
C ALA A 717 31.56 30.04 13.33
N ALA A 718 31.27 29.19 14.32
CA ALA A 718 32.24 28.74 15.32
C ALA A 718 33.40 27.96 14.69
N ARG A 719 33.12 27.03 13.75
CA ARG A 719 34.16 26.31 13.00
C ARG A 719 35.05 27.27 12.19
N LYS A 720 34.46 28.27 11.53
CA LYS A 720 35.22 29.29 10.78
C LYS A 720 36.15 30.09 11.70
N LYS A 721 35.66 30.52 12.87
CA LYS A 721 36.49 31.23 13.87
C LYS A 721 37.63 30.36 14.39
N ARG A 722 37.39 29.07 14.66
CA ARG A 722 38.44 28.12 15.08
C ARG A 722 39.54 27.96 14.01
N TRP A 723 39.16 27.86 12.74
CA TRP A 723 40.13 27.80 11.63
C TRP A 723 40.95 29.08 11.48
N ILE A 724 40.32 30.25 11.65
CA ILE A 724 41.04 31.54 11.63
C ILE A 724 42.06 31.59 12.77
N CYS A 725 41.68 31.20 13.99
CA CYS A 725 42.62 31.12 15.11
C CYS A 725 43.76 30.13 14.86
N PHE A 726 43.46 28.96 14.29
CA PHE A 726 44.46 27.94 13.95
C PHE A 726 45.49 28.46 12.92
N ILE A 727 45.02 29.16 11.88
CA ILE A 727 45.89 29.77 10.87
C ILE A 727 46.77 30.86 11.51
N ILE A 728 46.20 31.69 12.39
CA ILE A 728 46.98 32.72 13.12
C ILE A 728 48.08 32.06 13.97
N CYS A 729 47.77 30.97 14.68
CA CYS A 729 48.77 30.23 15.45
C CYS A 729 49.89 29.66 14.55
N LEU A 730 49.56 29.11 13.38
CA LEU A 730 50.55 28.62 12.42
C LEU A 730 51.46 29.74 11.89
N VAL A 731 50.90 30.91 11.59
CA VAL A 731 51.67 32.08 11.17
C VAL A 731 52.62 32.55 12.27
N ILE A 732 52.15 32.60 13.52
CA ILE A 732 52.99 32.95 14.67
C ILE A 732 54.14 31.94 14.83
N LEU A 733 53.86 30.64 14.72
CA LEU A 733 54.90 29.59 14.79
C LEU A 733 55.92 29.70 13.65
N ALA A 734 55.47 30.01 12.43
CA ALA A 734 56.36 30.24 11.29
C ALA A 734 57.28 31.46 11.51
N ILE A 735 56.74 32.56 12.04
CA ILE A 735 57.52 33.76 12.38
C ILE A 735 58.56 33.43 13.47
N ILE A 736 58.16 32.71 14.52
CA ILE A 736 59.08 32.27 15.58
C ILE A 736 60.19 31.39 14.99
N GLY A 737 59.85 30.44 14.10
CA GLY A 737 60.82 29.59 13.40
C GLY A 737 61.82 30.39 12.58
N VAL A 738 61.38 31.41 11.85
CA VAL A 738 62.26 32.31 11.09
C VAL A 738 63.16 33.12 12.01
N VAL A 739 62.63 33.67 13.11
CA VAL A 739 63.42 34.44 14.08
C VAL A 739 64.50 33.57 14.72
N ILE A 740 64.15 32.35 15.15
CA ILE A 740 65.12 31.38 15.69
C ILE A 740 66.17 31.03 14.64
N GLY A 741 65.77 30.75 13.40
CA GLY A 741 66.70 30.45 12.30
C GLY A 741 67.69 31.59 12.03
N VAL A 742 67.23 32.85 12.05
CA VAL A 742 68.09 34.03 11.87
C VAL A 742 69.04 34.22 13.06
N VAL A 743 68.58 34.00 14.30
CA VAL A 743 69.42 34.12 15.49
C VAL A 743 70.50 33.02 15.52
N VAL A 744 70.15 31.78 15.20
CA VAL A 744 71.08 30.64 15.14
C VAL A 744 72.06 30.80 13.98
N SER A 745 71.61 31.29 12.81
CA SER A 745 72.49 31.59 11.67
C SER A 745 73.49 32.70 11.99
N LYS A 746 73.09 33.74 12.73
CA LYS A 746 74.01 34.80 13.20
C LYS A 746 75.01 34.29 14.25
N GLN A 747 74.62 33.34 15.10
CA GLN A 747 75.54 32.71 16.06
C GLN A 747 76.54 31.74 15.42
N THR A 748 76.15 31.07 14.33
CA THR A 748 77.05 30.19 13.57
C THR A 748 78.03 30.99 12.72
N LEU A 749 77.60 32.10 12.09
CA LEU A 749 78.51 33.02 11.39
C LEU A 749 79.51 33.71 12.34
N ALA A 750 79.12 33.99 13.59
CA ALA A 750 80.04 34.52 14.60
C ALA A 750 81.02 33.47 15.17
N ALA A 751 80.77 32.18 14.97
CA ALA A 751 81.67 31.10 15.38
C ALA A 751 82.72 30.77 14.30
N ASP A 752 82.38 30.95 13.02
CA ASP A 752 83.31 30.74 11.90
C ASP A 752 84.33 31.89 11.74
N ASP A 753 84.01 33.11 12.20
CA ASP A 753 84.95 34.26 12.25
C ASP A 753 86.00 34.15 13.40
N LEU A 754 85.99 33.07 14.17
CA LEU A 754 86.94 32.80 15.26
C LEU A 754 88.00 31.74 14.91
N LEU A 755 88.08 31.32 13.64
CA LEU A 755 89.02 30.31 13.13
C LEU A 755 89.85 30.75 11.90
N ILE A 756 90.03 32.06 11.68
CA ILE A 756 91.06 32.62 10.78
C ILE A 756 91.89 33.69 11.50
#